data_AF-A0A3B1CPW1-F1
#
_entry.id   AF-A0A3B1CPW1-F1
#
_cell.length_a   1.000
_cell.length_b   1.000
_cell.length_c   1.000
_cell.angle_alpha   90.00
_cell.angle_beta   90.00
_cell.angle_gamma   90.00
#
_symmetry.space_group_name_H-M   'P 1'
#
loop_
_entity.id
_entity.type
_entity.pdbx_description
1 polymer ?
#
loop_
_entity_poly.entity_id
_entity_poly.type
_entity_poly.pdbx_seq_one_letter_code
_entity_poly.pdbx_strand_id
1 'polypeptide(L)'
;MIADKVISILEFEKILQKISKYSITEFGKENLLKLTPKSKISEAVKFGNYVTEAKEALIQTDIPPLEYLPDLIKSISNSRIEGAILTIKQIKDIDLLAAVSRRLKKYLKTSCQETKLNSDFSHLLFSDISFEKQIERIFTESGDIRDDASPQLKKIRTKINEKGEALRKTVNSILKRLSNSMLVQEEYITQRDGRIVLPVKAEHKRHVKGFIHSESATGQTIYIEPEESLELNNELLSLNFAERREVERILKQVTDLIGRKSDELKLSLEVISEVDTFFAIANYSMEIIGVFPSLNENEPFKIIDARHPLLIQKIGRKNTVPLDLEIKDDKIIVITGPNAGGKTVVLKTVGVLSLLVMSGIHIPTHADSNFWFFDNIAADIGDQQSIEDDLSTFSSHLMNINEILKTSDSKTLVLLDELGTGTDPAEGAALAAAILLKLHEKGSTVFATTHHGDLKILANDQEGFLNASMIYDIEKLEPTYKFRLGVPGSSYAFEVARRIGIDDAIIEIAKENLDEDKNRIEEFLIELEAKSNKIREKLNEYERENSRLKGLTNLYQSKIKFLENEKKTIILNAKAKADEYLKNINKEVEQTIKRIKETNAERSVIVEEKKKISELKKENENIAKNDTEELEPVKLYVGDFVKIKDTTTEGEIISINGDVAQIVSGKIKLRAKLNKLRKTKQREQVVLNNYRNYTAASPEIRIDIRGKKPEEVEYQLLRFLDNAYANNLSKVEIVHGKGTGVLKETVHHILKKHEGVKDFEFAKIELGGEGVTIVSIK
;
A
#
# COMPACT_ATOMS: atom_id res chain seq x y z
N MET A 1 -29.42 16.60 0.65
CA MET A 1 -28.39 17.21 -0.23
C MET A 1 -27.45 17.94 0.71
N ILE A 2 -26.17 17.59 0.70
CA ILE A 2 -25.19 18.11 1.65
C ILE A 2 -24.87 19.56 1.27
N ALA A 3 -24.90 20.47 2.24
CA ALA A 3 -24.68 21.89 1.99
C ALA A 3 -23.22 22.18 1.56
N ASP A 4 -23.02 23.06 0.58
CA ASP A 4 -21.69 23.45 0.09
C ASP A 4 -20.79 24.00 1.20
N LYS A 5 -21.38 24.68 2.19
CA LYS A 5 -20.69 25.15 3.40
C LYS A 5 -19.97 24.00 4.13
N VAL A 6 -20.61 22.83 4.26
CA VAL A 6 -20.06 21.65 4.95
C VAL A 6 -18.92 21.03 4.14
N ILE A 7 -19.08 20.95 2.82
CA ILE A 7 -18.05 20.46 1.89
C ILE A 7 -16.78 21.31 2.01
N SER A 8 -16.94 22.62 2.12
CA SER A 8 -15.83 23.57 2.32
C SER A 8 -15.16 23.43 3.70
N ILE A 9 -15.95 23.39 4.78
CA ILE A 9 -15.47 23.25 6.17
C ILE A 9 -14.65 21.96 6.36
N LEU A 10 -15.09 20.86 5.75
CA LEU A 10 -14.42 19.56 5.79
C LEU A 10 -13.28 19.41 4.77
N GLU A 11 -12.99 20.48 4.02
CA GLU A 11 -11.89 20.55 3.06
C GLU A 11 -11.94 19.46 1.97
N PHE A 12 -13.13 18.98 1.64
CA PHE A 12 -13.35 17.90 0.67
C PHE A 12 -12.84 18.28 -0.73
N GLU A 13 -13.10 19.50 -1.18
CA GLU A 13 -12.62 20.01 -2.48
C GLU A 13 -11.09 20.00 -2.57
N LYS A 14 -10.38 20.27 -1.47
CA LYS A 14 -8.91 20.22 -1.46
C LYS A 14 -8.40 18.81 -1.72
N ILE A 15 -9.13 17.78 -1.27
CA ILE A 15 -8.81 16.38 -1.56
C ILE A 15 -9.10 16.08 -3.03
N LEU A 16 -10.26 16.50 -3.56
CA LEU A 16 -10.58 16.31 -4.98
C LEU A 16 -9.54 16.98 -5.90
N GLN A 17 -9.08 18.19 -5.58
CA GLN A 17 -8.00 18.88 -6.30
C GLN A 17 -6.66 18.13 -6.28
N LYS A 18 -6.41 17.33 -5.24
CA LYS A 18 -5.23 16.47 -5.15
C LYS A 18 -5.40 15.22 -6.00
N ILE A 19 -6.57 14.59 -5.94
CA ILE A 19 -6.91 13.43 -6.77
C ILE A 19 -6.90 13.80 -8.26
N SER A 20 -7.38 14.99 -8.63
CA SER A 20 -7.45 15.46 -10.01
C SER A 20 -6.08 15.58 -10.69
N LYS A 21 -4.98 15.59 -9.92
CA LYS A 21 -3.61 15.57 -10.47
C LYS A 21 -3.20 14.20 -11.02
N TYR A 22 -3.90 13.14 -10.66
CA TYR A 22 -3.67 11.78 -11.15
C TYR A 22 -4.46 11.47 -12.43
N SER A 23 -5.42 12.32 -12.81
CA SER A 23 -6.17 12.17 -14.05
C SER A 23 -5.36 12.70 -15.23
N ILE A 24 -5.43 11.97 -16.34
CA ILE A 24 -4.68 12.26 -17.57
C ILE A 24 -5.54 13.07 -18.56
N THR A 25 -6.84 12.81 -18.59
CA THR A 25 -7.78 13.47 -19.53
C THR A 25 -8.36 14.75 -18.95
N GLU A 26 -8.69 15.72 -19.80
CA GLU A 26 -9.27 16.99 -19.34
C GLU A 26 -10.63 16.76 -18.65
N PHE A 27 -11.50 15.92 -19.25
CA PHE A 27 -12.80 15.60 -18.67
C PHE A 27 -12.72 14.69 -17.44
N GLY A 28 -11.75 13.78 -17.35
CA GLY A 28 -11.53 13.01 -16.12
C GLY A 28 -11.20 13.93 -14.95
N LYS A 29 -10.37 14.96 -15.19
CA LYS A 29 -10.03 15.98 -14.20
C LYS A 29 -11.26 16.80 -13.79
N GLU A 30 -12.08 17.23 -14.75
CA GLU A 30 -13.34 17.92 -14.45
C GLU A 30 -14.32 17.05 -13.67
N ASN A 31 -14.47 15.77 -14.03
CA ASN A 31 -15.34 14.81 -13.35
C ASN A 31 -14.95 14.65 -11.89
N LEU A 32 -13.64 14.60 -11.60
CA LEU A 32 -13.11 14.54 -10.23
C LEU A 32 -13.43 15.81 -9.44
N LEU A 33 -13.25 16.99 -10.03
CA LEU A 33 -13.52 18.26 -9.35
C LEU A 33 -15.01 18.50 -9.10
N LYS A 34 -15.88 17.94 -9.94
CA LYS A 34 -17.35 18.01 -9.80
C LYS A 34 -17.93 16.85 -8.98
N LEU A 35 -17.10 15.93 -8.48
CA LEU A 35 -17.56 14.75 -7.78
C LEU A 35 -18.25 15.15 -6.48
N THR A 36 -19.45 14.63 -6.25
CA THR A 36 -20.22 14.85 -5.03
C THR A 36 -20.63 13.51 -4.40
N PRO A 37 -20.96 13.48 -3.10
CA PRO A 37 -21.50 12.29 -2.45
C PRO A 37 -22.74 11.78 -3.20
N LYS A 38 -22.81 10.47 -3.41
CA LYS A 38 -23.91 9.86 -4.16
C LYS A 38 -25.21 9.92 -3.36
N SER A 39 -26.35 9.86 -4.06
CA SER A 39 -27.68 9.91 -3.44
C SER A 39 -28.13 8.56 -2.89
N LYS A 40 -27.50 7.46 -3.34
CA LYS A 40 -27.87 6.09 -2.97
C LYS A 40 -26.61 5.29 -2.63
N ILE A 41 -26.74 4.45 -1.61
CA ILE A 41 -25.68 3.51 -1.20
C ILE A 41 -25.22 2.61 -2.35
N SER A 42 -26.15 2.14 -3.19
CA SER A 42 -25.83 1.27 -4.33
C SER A 42 -24.94 1.96 -5.37
N GLU A 43 -25.08 3.27 -5.55
CA GLU A 43 -24.26 4.06 -6.49
C GLU A 43 -22.86 4.27 -5.92
N ALA A 44 -22.75 4.61 -4.63
CA ALA A 44 -21.46 4.76 -3.95
C ALA A 44 -20.67 3.44 -3.96
N VAL A 45 -21.32 2.33 -3.63
CA VAL A 45 -20.73 0.99 -3.65
C VAL A 45 -20.34 0.58 -5.07
N LYS A 46 -21.20 0.82 -6.07
CA LYS A 46 -20.88 0.52 -7.47
C LYS A 46 -19.64 1.30 -7.93
N PHE A 47 -19.57 2.60 -7.63
CA PHE A 47 -18.43 3.44 -7.96
C PHE A 47 -17.15 3.02 -7.23
N GLY A 48 -17.23 2.75 -5.92
CA GLY A 48 -16.10 2.27 -5.12
C GLY A 48 -15.56 0.92 -5.59
N ASN A 49 -16.44 0.02 -6.07
CA ASN A 49 -16.02 -1.25 -6.67
C ASN A 49 -15.24 -1.04 -7.97
N TYR A 50 -15.64 -0.10 -8.83
CA TYR A 50 -14.86 0.22 -10.03
C TYR A 50 -13.46 0.75 -9.68
N VAL A 51 -13.34 1.58 -8.64
CA VAL A 51 -12.04 2.05 -8.15
C VAL A 51 -11.22 0.89 -7.57
N THR A 52 -11.85 -0.05 -6.87
CA THR A 52 -11.20 -1.26 -6.36
C THR A 52 -10.66 -2.12 -7.50
N GLU A 53 -11.48 -2.42 -8.50
CA GLU A 53 -11.08 -3.19 -9.68
C GLU A 53 -9.96 -2.48 -10.47
N ALA A 54 -10.04 -1.15 -10.62
CA ALA A 54 -8.98 -0.36 -11.26
C ALA A 54 -7.66 -0.41 -10.46
N LYS A 55 -7.74 -0.33 -9.12
CA LYS A 55 -6.57 -0.46 -8.23
C LYS A 55 -5.95 -1.84 -8.32
N GLU A 56 -6.75 -2.90 -8.35
CA GLU A 56 -6.26 -4.27 -8.53
C GLU A 56 -5.56 -4.43 -9.88
N ALA A 57 -6.12 -3.85 -10.95
CA ALA A 57 -5.50 -3.86 -12.27
C ALA A 57 -4.13 -3.16 -12.28
N LEU A 58 -3.99 -2.03 -11.58
CA LEU A 58 -2.69 -1.32 -11.43
C LEU A 58 -1.66 -2.13 -10.64
N ILE A 59 -2.09 -2.97 -9.70
CA ILE A 59 -1.19 -3.82 -8.89
C ILE A 59 -0.74 -5.05 -9.67
N GLN A 60 -1.65 -5.66 -10.45
CA GLN A 60 -1.40 -6.92 -11.15
C GLN A 60 -0.80 -6.75 -12.54
N THR A 61 -1.06 -5.62 -13.21
CA THR A 61 -0.73 -5.41 -14.62
C THR A 61 -0.06 -4.06 -14.87
N ASP A 62 0.33 -3.81 -16.12
CA ASP A 62 0.91 -2.54 -16.56
C ASP A 62 -0.10 -1.37 -16.50
N ILE A 63 0.45 -0.16 -16.60
CA ILE A 63 -0.27 1.12 -16.61
C ILE A 63 -1.34 1.15 -17.72
N PRO A 64 -2.55 1.66 -17.46
CA PRO A 64 -3.58 1.79 -18.50
C PRO A 64 -3.09 2.69 -19.66
N PRO A 65 -3.43 2.37 -20.92
CA PRO A 65 -2.95 3.10 -22.10
C PRO A 65 -3.75 4.41 -22.32
N LEU A 66 -3.78 5.25 -21.28
CA LEU A 66 -4.43 6.55 -21.29
C LEU A 66 -3.43 7.63 -21.73
N GLU A 67 -3.90 8.57 -22.54
CA GLU A 67 -3.13 9.72 -23.01
C GLU A 67 -3.98 10.99 -22.86
N TYR A 68 -3.32 12.16 -22.89
CA TYR A 68 -4.02 13.43 -22.77
C TYR A 68 -5.00 13.62 -23.95
N LEU A 69 -6.27 13.83 -23.63
CA LEU A 69 -7.33 14.12 -24.58
C LEU A 69 -7.96 15.47 -24.24
N PRO A 70 -7.96 16.45 -25.18
CA PRO A 70 -8.63 17.72 -24.99
C PRO A 70 -10.16 17.58 -25.12
N ASP A 71 -10.91 18.66 -24.88
CA ASP A 71 -12.33 18.70 -25.22
C ASP A 71 -12.53 18.62 -26.75
N LEU A 72 -13.06 17.49 -27.19
CA LEU A 72 -13.38 17.21 -28.59
C LEU A 72 -14.88 17.23 -28.89
N ILE A 73 -15.76 17.45 -27.90
CA ILE A 73 -17.22 17.35 -28.07
C ILE A 73 -17.68 18.31 -29.18
N LYS A 74 -17.19 19.55 -29.16
CA LYS A 74 -17.54 20.57 -30.15
C LYS A 74 -17.01 20.20 -31.54
N SER A 75 -15.75 19.75 -31.63
CA SER A 75 -15.13 19.34 -32.90
C SER A 75 -15.86 18.16 -33.53
N ILE A 76 -16.18 17.13 -32.74
CA ILE A 76 -16.93 15.94 -33.20
C ILE A 76 -18.38 16.30 -33.55
N SER A 77 -19.02 17.24 -32.85
CA SER A 77 -20.36 17.72 -33.20
C SER A 77 -20.38 18.45 -34.53
N ASN A 78 -19.39 19.32 -34.75
CA ASN A 78 -19.28 20.12 -35.97
C ASN A 78 -19.06 19.27 -37.21
N SER A 79 -18.43 18.09 -37.09
CA SER A 79 -18.18 17.20 -38.23
C SER A 79 -19.45 16.59 -38.82
N ARG A 80 -20.60 16.72 -38.15
CA ARG A 80 -21.93 16.32 -38.68
C ARG A 80 -22.55 17.36 -39.60
N ILE A 81 -22.12 18.61 -39.49
CA ILE A 81 -22.69 19.71 -40.26
C ILE A 81 -22.24 19.55 -41.71
N GLU A 82 -23.19 19.55 -42.63
CA GLU A 82 -22.90 19.38 -44.05
C GLU A 82 -21.96 20.51 -44.53
N GLY A 83 -20.84 20.13 -45.15
CA GLY A 83 -19.85 21.09 -45.63
C GLY A 83 -18.84 21.58 -44.60
N ALA A 84 -18.91 21.15 -43.34
CA ALA A 84 -17.91 21.46 -42.35
C ALA A 84 -16.52 20.86 -42.72
N ILE A 85 -15.46 21.56 -42.33
CA ILE A 85 -14.08 21.12 -42.51
C ILE A 85 -13.37 21.24 -41.18
N LEU A 86 -12.91 20.11 -40.65
CA LEU A 86 -12.05 20.10 -39.47
C LEU A 86 -10.61 20.44 -39.82
N THR A 87 -9.94 21.12 -38.89
CA THR A 87 -8.50 21.39 -38.99
C THR A 87 -7.70 20.09 -38.81
N ILE A 88 -6.47 20.08 -39.32
CA ILE A 88 -5.54 18.96 -39.17
C ILE A 88 -5.37 18.54 -37.71
N LYS A 89 -5.22 19.53 -36.81
CA LYS A 89 -5.10 19.29 -35.36
C LYS A 89 -6.32 18.57 -34.81
N GLN A 90 -7.54 19.05 -35.10
CA GLN A 90 -8.77 18.42 -34.63
C GLN A 90 -8.92 16.99 -35.13
N ILE A 91 -8.57 16.71 -36.39
CA ILE A 91 -8.63 15.36 -36.95
C ILE A 91 -7.65 14.44 -36.23
N LYS A 92 -6.42 14.91 -35.97
CA LYS A 92 -5.42 14.15 -35.23
C LYS A 92 -5.82 13.87 -33.79
N ASP A 93 -6.39 14.85 -33.09
CA ASP A 93 -6.86 14.64 -31.73
C ASP A 93 -8.02 13.61 -31.68
N ILE A 94 -8.87 13.57 -32.72
CA ILE A 94 -9.94 12.55 -32.86
C ILE A 94 -9.37 11.17 -33.23
N ASP A 95 -8.33 11.11 -34.06
CA ASP A 95 -7.62 9.87 -34.36
C ASP A 95 -6.94 9.29 -33.11
N LEU A 96 -6.31 10.15 -32.32
CA LEU A 96 -5.76 9.79 -31.01
C LEU A 96 -6.84 9.23 -30.08
N LEU A 97 -8.01 9.89 -30.00
CA LEU A 97 -9.17 9.38 -29.25
C LEU A 97 -9.56 7.97 -29.68
N ALA A 98 -9.65 7.70 -30.99
CA ALA A 98 -9.98 6.37 -31.51
C ALA A 98 -8.90 5.33 -31.13
N ALA A 99 -7.62 5.69 -31.26
CA ALA A 99 -6.50 4.82 -30.90
C ALA A 99 -6.43 4.52 -29.39
N VAL A 100 -6.64 5.53 -28.53
CA VAL A 100 -6.73 5.37 -27.06
C VAL A 100 -7.92 4.47 -26.72
N SER A 101 -9.09 4.72 -27.31
CA SER A 101 -10.28 3.89 -27.10
C SER A 101 -10.03 2.41 -27.40
N ARG A 102 -9.46 2.10 -28.57
CA ARG A 102 -9.16 0.71 -28.96
C ARG A 102 -8.16 0.07 -28.01
N ARG A 103 -7.09 0.79 -27.62
CA ARG A 103 -6.08 0.30 -26.68
C ARG A 103 -6.68 0.06 -25.30
N LEU A 104 -7.49 0.99 -24.80
CA LEU A 104 -8.19 0.85 -23.51
C LEU A 104 -9.17 -0.32 -23.53
N LYS A 105 -9.91 -0.51 -24.62
CA LYS A 105 -10.80 -1.66 -24.79
C LYS A 105 -10.05 -2.98 -24.72
N LYS A 106 -8.88 -3.06 -25.35
CA LYS A 106 -8.00 -4.23 -25.26
C LYS A 106 -7.52 -4.43 -23.82
N TYR A 107 -7.07 -3.36 -23.17
CA TYR A 107 -6.58 -3.38 -21.79
C TYR A 107 -7.65 -3.88 -20.81
N LEU A 108 -8.87 -3.33 -20.86
CA LEU A 108 -9.98 -3.77 -19.99
C LEU A 108 -10.31 -5.26 -20.18
N LYS A 109 -10.23 -5.77 -21.42
CA LYS A 109 -10.48 -7.18 -21.70
C LYS A 109 -9.40 -8.11 -21.19
N THR A 110 -8.15 -7.66 -21.12
CA THR A 110 -7.00 -8.47 -20.71
C THR A 110 -6.70 -8.35 -19.22
N SER A 111 -6.63 -7.12 -18.72
CA SER A 111 -6.17 -6.79 -17.37
C SER A 111 -7.29 -6.72 -16.35
N CYS A 112 -8.52 -6.49 -16.79
CA CYS A 112 -9.71 -6.42 -15.94
C CYS A 112 -10.68 -7.56 -16.30
N GLN A 113 -10.17 -8.75 -16.61
CA GLN A 113 -11.00 -9.90 -16.98
C GLN A 113 -11.97 -10.26 -15.85
N GLU A 114 -13.24 -10.56 -16.19
CA GLU A 114 -14.29 -10.92 -15.22
C GLU A 114 -14.69 -9.83 -14.20
N THR A 115 -14.21 -8.59 -14.37
CA THR A 115 -14.60 -7.43 -13.54
C THR A 115 -15.85 -6.72 -14.08
N LYS A 116 -16.55 -5.99 -13.21
CA LYS A 116 -17.68 -5.13 -13.63
C LYS A 116 -17.22 -3.94 -14.47
N LEU A 117 -16.04 -3.40 -14.19
CA LEU A 117 -15.40 -2.34 -14.97
C LEU A 117 -15.28 -2.75 -16.44
N ASN A 118 -14.83 -3.97 -16.71
CA ASN A 118 -14.76 -4.48 -18.08
C ASN A 118 -16.15 -4.74 -18.70
N SER A 119 -17.07 -5.36 -17.96
CA SER A 119 -18.42 -5.64 -18.49
C SER A 119 -19.16 -4.36 -18.88
N ASP A 120 -19.07 -3.33 -18.06
CA ASP A 120 -19.89 -2.13 -18.18
C ASP A 120 -19.31 -1.11 -19.17
N PHE A 121 -17.98 -1.05 -19.33
CA PHE A 121 -17.34 -0.01 -20.17
C PHE A 121 -16.74 -0.52 -21.48
N SER A 122 -16.25 -1.76 -21.55
CA SER A 122 -15.47 -2.21 -22.73
C SER A 122 -16.27 -2.23 -24.03
N HIS A 123 -17.58 -2.46 -23.95
CA HIS A 123 -18.46 -2.53 -25.12
C HIS A 123 -18.82 -1.14 -25.66
N LEU A 124 -18.78 -0.10 -24.82
CA LEU A 124 -19.06 1.30 -25.17
C LEU A 124 -17.87 2.00 -25.87
N LEU A 125 -16.66 1.46 -25.71
CA LEU A 125 -15.45 1.98 -26.34
C LEU A 125 -15.44 1.74 -27.85
N PHE A 126 -15.17 2.81 -28.60
CA PHE A 126 -15.00 2.80 -30.05
C PHE A 126 -13.83 1.90 -30.46
N SER A 127 -14.04 1.09 -31.50
CA SER A 127 -13.00 0.18 -32.00
C SER A 127 -13.26 -0.13 -33.47
N ASP A 128 -12.73 0.70 -34.35
CA ASP A 128 -12.75 0.48 -35.80
C ASP A 128 -11.35 0.71 -36.38
N ILE A 129 -10.64 -0.40 -36.64
CA ILE A 129 -9.29 -0.37 -37.22
C ILE A 129 -9.32 0.18 -38.66
N SER A 130 -10.44 0.02 -39.38
CA SER A 130 -10.58 0.56 -40.74
C SER A 130 -10.64 2.08 -40.72
N PHE A 131 -11.33 2.66 -39.73
CA PHE A 131 -11.40 4.10 -39.50
C PHE A 131 -10.01 4.69 -39.24
N GLU A 132 -9.26 4.15 -38.26
CA GLU A 132 -7.89 4.60 -37.94
C GLU A 132 -6.99 4.53 -39.18
N LYS A 133 -6.98 3.40 -39.90
CA LYS A 133 -6.17 3.21 -41.12
C LYS A 133 -6.52 4.17 -42.26
N GLN A 134 -7.78 4.63 -42.35
CA GLN A 134 -8.18 5.61 -43.36
C GLN A 134 -7.60 6.99 -43.05
N ILE A 135 -7.54 7.37 -41.78
CA ILE A 135 -6.95 8.63 -41.33
C ILE A 135 -5.42 8.57 -41.41
N GLU A 136 -4.79 7.49 -40.96
CA GLU A 136 -3.33 7.27 -41.01
C GLU A 136 -2.76 7.39 -42.44
N ARG A 137 -3.52 7.00 -43.46
CA ARG A 137 -3.09 7.10 -44.88
C ARG A 137 -2.99 8.53 -45.38
N ILE A 138 -3.57 9.49 -44.68
CA ILE A 138 -3.66 10.89 -45.11
C ILE A 138 -2.55 11.73 -44.48
N PHE A 139 -2.09 11.38 -43.28
CA PHE A 139 -1.12 12.17 -42.53
C PHE A 139 0.26 11.49 -42.46
N THR A 140 1.31 12.30 -42.46
CA THR A 140 2.68 11.86 -42.17
C THR A 140 2.88 11.72 -40.66
N GLU A 141 4.00 11.11 -40.25
CA GLU A 141 4.43 11.11 -38.84
C GLU A 141 4.62 12.54 -38.29
N SER A 142 5.13 13.46 -39.11
CA SER A 142 5.26 14.90 -38.75
C SER A 142 3.91 15.61 -38.60
N GLY A 143 2.85 15.06 -39.19
CA GLY A 143 1.51 15.59 -39.15
C GLY A 143 1.07 16.47 -40.30
N ASP A 144 1.87 16.51 -41.35
CA ASP A 144 1.50 17.10 -42.62
C ASP A 144 0.65 16.12 -43.43
N ILE A 145 -0.06 16.64 -44.43
CA ILE A 145 -0.79 15.77 -45.37
C ILE A 145 0.23 15.10 -46.29
N ARG A 146 0.14 13.77 -46.41
CA ARG A 146 1.00 12.97 -47.29
C ARG A 146 0.82 13.33 -48.75
N ASP A 147 1.90 13.28 -49.51
CA ASP A 147 1.87 13.52 -50.96
C ASP A 147 0.96 12.53 -51.70
N ASP A 148 0.86 11.30 -51.20
CA ASP A 148 0.05 10.22 -51.73
C ASP A 148 -1.34 10.08 -51.06
N ALA A 149 -1.76 11.07 -50.25
CA ALA A 149 -3.08 11.09 -49.61
C ALA A 149 -4.22 11.00 -50.64
N SER A 150 -4.01 11.51 -51.86
CA SER A 150 -4.86 11.21 -53.00
C SER A 150 -4.03 11.08 -54.29
N PRO A 151 -4.49 10.29 -55.28
CA PRO A 151 -3.83 10.23 -56.60
C PRO A 151 -3.77 11.58 -57.31
N GLN A 152 -4.75 12.46 -57.05
CA GLN A 152 -4.83 13.79 -57.64
C GLN A 152 -3.87 14.76 -56.94
N LEU A 153 -3.77 14.72 -55.61
CA LEU A 153 -2.81 15.52 -54.84
C LEU A 153 -1.38 15.17 -55.24
N LYS A 154 -1.06 13.88 -55.38
CA LYS A 154 0.25 13.42 -55.85
C LYS A 154 0.59 14.01 -57.21
N LYS A 155 -0.33 13.93 -58.18
CA LYS A 155 -0.15 14.53 -59.51
C LYS A 155 0.08 16.05 -59.45
N ILE A 156 -0.66 16.76 -58.60
CA ILE A 156 -0.51 18.21 -58.43
C ILE A 156 0.86 18.54 -57.84
N ARG A 157 1.26 17.88 -56.73
CA ARG A 157 2.56 18.10 -56.07
C ARG A 157 3.74 17.76 -56.97
N THR A 158 3.67 16.67 -57.74
CA THR A 158 4.70 16.34 -58.75
C THR A 158 4.83 17.46 -59.78
N LYS A 159 3.71 17.99 -60.30
CA LYS A 159 3.73 19.13 -61.24
C LYS A 159 4.27 20.42 -60.60
N ILE A 160 3.94 20.69 -59.35
CA ILE A 160 4.48 21.85 -58.60
C ILE A 160 6.00 21.73 -58.50
N ASN A 161 6.52 20.55 -58.15
CA ASN A 161 7.96 20.33 -58.07
C ASN A 161 8.64 20.47 -59.44
N GLU A 162 8.10 19.83 -60.49
CA GLU A 162 8.62 19.91 -61.86
C GLU A 162 8.66 21.36 -62.38
N LYS A 163 7.54 22.09 -62.27
CA LYS A 163 7.44 23.49 -62.73
C LYS A 163 8.24 24.44 -61.84
N GLY A 164 8.34 24.15 -60.54
CA GLY A 164 9.16 24.89 -59.59
C GLY A 164 10.65 24.78 -59.92
N GLU A 165 11.13 23.57 -60.24
CA GLU A 165 12.50 23.38 -60.70
C GLU A 165 12.76 24.05 -62.05
N ALA A 166 11.83 23.95 -63.00
CA ALA A 166 11.94 24.62 -64.29
C ALA A 166 12.03 26.14 -64.11
N LEU A 167 11.16 26.73 -63.28
CA LEU A 167 11.17 28.14 -62.94
C LEU A 167 12.49 28.55 -62.28
N ARG A 168 12.97 27.79 -61.29
CA ARG A 168 14.27 28.06 -60.65
C ARG A 168 15.42 28.01 -61.65
N LYS A 169 15.43 27.07 -62.60
CA LYS A 169 16.46 26.99 -63.66
C LYS A 169 16.40 28.23 -64.57
N THR A 170 15.22 28.63 -65.01
CA THR A 170 15.00 29.82 -65.85
C THR A 170 15.39 31.10 -65.11
N VAL A 171 14.92 31.30 -63.88
CA VAL A 171 15.24 32.49 -63.09
C VAL A 171 16.74 32.54 -62.74
N ASN A 172 17.39 31.40 -62.47
CA ASN A 172 18.84 31.35 -62.25
C ASN A 172 19.65 31.66 -63.51
N SER A 173 19.21 31.24 -64.70
CA SER A 173 19.90 31.58 -65.95
C SER A 173 19.79 33.08 -66.24
N ILE A 174 18.62 33.67 -65.96
CA ILE A 174 18.39 35.12 -66.05
C ILE A 174 19.24 35.87 -65.03
N LEU A 175 19.26 35.41 -63.78
CA LEU A 175 20.08 35.98 -62.71
C LEU A 175 21.57 35.97 -63.08
N LYS A 176 22.10 34.87 -63.64
CA LYS A 176 23.49 34.81 -64.13
C LYS A 176 23.77 35.81 -65.25
N ARG A 177 22.84 35.96 -66.21
CA ARG A 177 22.95 36.96 -67.30
C ARG A 177 22.96 38.40 -66.76
N LEU A 178 22.12 38.68 -65.76
CA LEU A 178 21.99 40.01 -65.14
C LEU A 178 23.12 40.32 -64.14
N SER A 179 23.66 39.32 -63.43
CA SER A 179 24.84 39.47 -62.54
C SER A 179 26.08 39.82 -63.36
N ASN A 180 26.31 39.13 -64.48
CA ASN A 180 27.41 39.43 -65.41
C ASN A 180 27.37 40.87 -65.99
N SER A 181 26.21 41.55 -65.90
CA SER A 181 26.03 42.94 -66.33
C SER A 181 25.93 43.94 -65.16
N MET A 182 26.21 43.52 -63.92
CA MET A 182 26.12 44.32 -62.68
C MET A 182 24.74 44.95 -62.39
N LEU A 183 23.66 44.44 -63.00
CA LEU A 183 22.31 45.01 -62.88
C LEU A 183 21.56 44.56 -61.60
N VAL A 184 22.07 43.56 -60.90
CA VAL A 184 21.45 42.92 -59.72
C VAL A 184 22.17 43.35 -58.45
N GLN A 185 21.44 43.58 -57.35
CA GLN A 185 22.03 43.98 -56.07
C GLN A 185 22.44 42.78 -55.21
N GLU A 186 21.71 41.67 -55.32
CA GLU A 186 21.85 40.46 -54.53
C GLU A 186 21.83 39.22 -55.44
N GLU A 187 22.81 38.32 -55.33
CA GLU A 187 22.93 37.13 -56.20
C GLU A 187 22.08 35.95 -55.73
N TYR A 188 20.88 36.21 -55.21
CA TYR A 188 19.96 35.16 -54.84
C TYR A 188 18.54 35.47 -55.31
N ILE A 189 17.79 34.40 -55.57
CA ILE A 189 16.39 34.47 -55.96
C ILE A 189 15.55 34.72 -54.71
N THR A 190 14.54 35.60 -54.81
CA THR A 190 13.62 35.90 -53.70
C THR A 190 12.17 35.60 -54.07
N GLN A 191 11.30 35.48 -53.07
CA GLN A 191 9.88 35.27 -53.27
C GLN A 191 9.09 36.46 -52.70
N ARG A 192 8.20 37.06 -53.50
CA ARG A 192 7.28 38.13 -53.10
C ARG A 192 5.87 37.73 -53.49
N ASP A 193 4.93 37.82 -52.55
CA ASP A 193 3.52 37.43 -52.74
C ASP A 193 3.33 36.04 -53.38
N GLY A 194 4.19 35.09 -53.00
CA GLY A 194 4.16 33.73 -53.53
C GLY A 194 4.81 33.55 -54.91
N ARG A 195 5.30 34.61 -55.56
CA ARG A 195 5.95 34.57 -56.87
C ARG A 195 7.47 34.68 -56.75
N ILE A 196 8.18 33.98 -57.62
CA ILE A 196 9.63 34.08 -57.70
C ILE A 196 10.00 35.35 -58.45
N VAL A 197 10.83 36.20 -57.83
CA VAL A 197 11.23 37.53 -58.33
C VAL A 197 12.73 37.75 -58.17
N LEU A 198 13.26 38.63 -59.01
CA LEU A 198 14.67 39.03 -59.00
C LEU A 198 14.85 40.41 -58.33
N PRO A 199 15.81 40.55 -57.40
CA PRO A 199 16.13 41.84 -56.78
C PRO A 199 17.02 42.69 -57.69
N VAL A 200 16.46 43.72 -58.32
CA VAL A 200 17.16 44.60 -59.26
C VAL A 200 17.40 45.96 -58.60
N LYS A 201 18.56 46.58 -58.81
CA LYS A 201 18.83 47.94 -58.29
C LYS A 201 17.82 48.93 -58.90
N ALA A 202 17.28 49.84 -58.09
CA ALA A 202 16.24 50.77 -58.51
C ALA A 202 16.59 51.59 -59.77
N GLU A 203 17.88 51.93 -59.91
CA GLU A 203 18.45 52.65 -61.06
C GLU A 203 18.35 51.86 -62.38
N HIS A 204 18.36 50.53 -62.30
CA HIS A 204 18.35 49.63 -63.45
C HIS A 204 16.98 49.02 -63.76
N LYS A 205 15.91 49.50 -63.11
CA LYS A 205 14.55 48.94 -63.25
C LYS A 205 13.99 48.87 -64.67
N ARG A 206 14.46 49.75 -65.57
CA ARG A 206 14.03 49.80 -66.98
C ARG A 206 14.85 48.87 -67.90
N HIS A 207 15.96 48.33 -67.41
CA HIS A 207 16.84 47.45 -68.20
C HIS A 207 16.40 45.98 -68.15
N VAL A 208 15.63 45.61 -67.12
CA VAL A 208 15.07 44.27 -66.96
C VAL A 208 13.63 44.28 -67.46
N LYS A 209 13.35 43.50 -68.52
CA LYS A 209 11.99 43.32 -69.02
C LYS A 209 11.21 42.41 -68.05
N GLY A 210 10.19 42.97 -67.40
CA GLY A 210 9.40 42.25 -66.41
C GLY A 210 8.40 43.15 -65.68
N PHE A 211 7.70 42.56 -64.72
CA PHE A 211 6.65 43.20 -63.93
C PHE A 211 7.18 43.50 -62.53
N ILE A 212 6.99 44.74 -62.06
CA ILE A 212 7.39 45.16 -60.72
C ILE A 212 6.32 44.70 -59.72
N HIS A 213 6.71 43.93 -58.71
CA HIS A 213 5.81 43.46 -57.65
C HIS A 213 5.88 44.29 -56.39
N SER A 214 7.10 44.63 -55.94
CA SER A 214 7.30 45.40 -54.71
C SER A 214 8.65 46.12 -54.72
N GLU A 215 8.79 47.05 -53.80
CA GLU A 215 10.00 47.83 -53.57
C GLU A 215 10.51 47.57 -52.13
N SER A 216 11.82 47.56 -51.94
CA SER A 216 12.43 47.45 -50.61
C SER A 216 12.07 48.64 -49.72
N ALA A 217 12.12 48.46 -48.40
CA ALA A 217 11.82 49.54 -47.44
C ALA A 217 12.75 50.77 -47.58
N THR A 218 13.96 50.58 -48.14
CA THR A 218 14.92 51.66 -48.39
C THR A 218 14.78 52.29 -49.77
N GLY A 219 13.91 51.77 -50.64
CA GLY A 219 13.73 52.20 -52.03
C GLY A 219 14.88 51.86 -52.97
N GLN A 220 15.92 51.15 -52.50
CA GLN A 220 17.12 50.88 -53.28
C GLN A 220 17.00 49.64 -54.19
N THR A 221 16.17 48.68 -53.80
CA THR A 221 15.93 47.43 -54.53
C THR A 221 14.48 47.34 -55.01
N ILE A 222 14.29 46.98 -56.28
CA ILE A 222 13.00 46.71 -56.89
C ILE A 222 12.91 45.22 -57.23
N TYR A 223 11.84 44.57 -56.80
CA TYR A 223 11.59 43.15 -57.06
C TYR A 223 10.81 42.99 -58.36
N ILE A 224 11.47 42.43 -59.38
CA ILE A 224 10.92 42.29 -60.72
C ILE A 224 10.70 40.81 -61.04
N GLU A 225 9.52 40.46 -61.54
CA GLU A 225 9.23 39.18 -62.19
C GLU A 225 9.63 39.27 -63.68
N PRO A 226 10.65 38.54 -64.14
CA PRO A 226 11.02 38.53 -65.55
C PRO A 226 9.90 38.02 -66.45
N GLU A 227 9.74 38.62 -67.62
CA GLU A 227 8.74 38.21 -68.64
C GLU A 227 8.85 36.72 -68.99
N GLU A 228 10.08 36.21 -69.14
CA GLU A 228 10.42 34.81 -69.44
C GLU A 228 9.96 33.82 -68.34
N SER A 229 9.66 34.31 -67.14
CA SER A 229 9.22 33.51 -65.99
C SER A 229 7.73 33.60 -65.69
N LEU A 230 7.01 34.54 -66.33
CA LEU A 230 5.61 34.88 -66.04
C LEU A 230 4.67 33.68 -66.19
N GLU A 231 4.80 32.92 -67.28
CA GLU A 231 3.97 31.74 -67.53
C GLU A 231 4.16 30.69 -66.44
N LEU A 232 5.41 30.36 -66.11
CA LEU A 232 5.75 29.36 -65.10
C LEU A 232 5.30 29.79 -63.68
N ASN A 233 5.41 31.07 -63.33
CA ASN A 233 4.91 31.61 -62.07
C ASN A 233 3.37 31.53 -61.99
N ASN A 234 2.67 31.90 -63.06
CA ASN A 234 1.20 31.82 -63.12
C ASN A 234 0.71 30.36 -63.06
N GLU A 235 1.38 29.44 -63.75
CA GLU A 235 1.09 28.01 -63.68
C GLU A 235 1.30 27.46 -62.26
N LEU A 236 2.41 27.80 -61.60
CA LEU A 236 2.66 27.40 -60.22
C LEU A 236 1.61 27.95 -59.26
N LEU A 237 1.22 29.21 -59.43
CA LEU A 237 0.17 29.81 -58.61
C LEU A 237 -1.17 29.08 -58.79
N SER A 238 -1.54 28.76 -60.03
CA SER A 238 -2.72 27.95 -60.36
C SER A 238 -2.65 26.55 -59.73
N LEU A 239 -1.49 25.89 -59.80
CA LEU A 239 -1.25 24.58 -59.18
C LEU A 239 -1.33 24.66 -57.64
N ASN A 240 -0.80 25.71 -57.01
CA ASN A 240 -0.91 25.92 -55.56
C ASN A 240 -2.37 26.12 -55.13
N PHE A 241 -3.18 26.85 -55.91
CA PHE A 241 -4.63 26.93 -55.66
C PHE A 241 -5.34 25.59 -55.88
N ALA A 242 -4.92 24.81 -56.87
CA ALA A 242 -5.44 23.46 -57.07
C ALA A 242 -5.07 22.52 -55.91
N GLU A 243 -3.86 22.62 -55.38
CA GLU A 243 -3.41 21.88 -54.20
C GLU A 243 -4.26 22.22 -52.97
N ARG A 244 -4.46 23.50 -52.67
CA ARG A 244 -5.30 23.94 -51.55
C ARG A 244 -6.73 23.38 -51.65
N ARG A 245 -7.35 23.46 -52.82
CA ARG A 245 -8.69 22.90 -53.06
C ARG A 245 -8.72 21.38 -52.89
N GLU A 246 -7.70 20.68 -53.35
CA GLU A 246 -7.61 19.23 -53.21
C GLU A 246 -7.38 18.82 -51.74
N VAL A 247 -6.58 19.57 -51.00
CA VAL A 247 -6.38 19.41 -49.56
C VAL A 247 -7.69 19.63 -48.80
N GLU A 248 -8.41 20.73 -49.07
CA GLU A 248 -9.73 20.98 -48.48
C GLU A 248 -10.73 19.86 -48.80
N ARG A 249 -10.72 19.33 -50.03
CA ARG A 249 -11.54 18.19 -50.44
C ARG A 249 -11.22 16.94 -49.61
N ILE A 250 -9.93 16.64 -49.39
CA ILE A 250 -9.49 15.50 -48.57
C ILE A 250 -9.92 15.70 -47.11
N LEU A 251 -9.68 16.88 -46.53
CA LEU A 251 -10.08 17.20 -45.16
C LEU A 251 -11.60 17.11 -44.96
N LYS A 252 -12.39 17.57 -45.94
CA LYS A 252 -13.84 17.42 -45.94
C LYS A 252 -14.25 15.94 -45.95
N GLN A 253 -13.62 15.11 -46.77
CA GLN A 253 -13.91 13.67 -46.80
C GLN A 253 -13.62 12.99 -45.45
N VAL A 254 -12.53 13.35 -44.79
CA VAL A 254 -12.23 12.84 -43.44
C VAL A 254 -13.22 13.37 -42.40
N THR A 255 -13.58 14.64 -42.51
CA THR A 255 -14.59 15.26 -41.65
C THR A 255 -15.93 14.54 -41.75
N ASP A 256 -16.37 14.20 -42.98
CA ASP A 256 -17.59 13.42 -43.21
C ASP A 256 -17.48 12.00 -42.62
N LEU A 257 -16.31 11.36 -42.72
CA LEU A 257 -16.05 10.05 -42.11
C LEU A 257 -16.19 10.11 -40.58
N ILE A 258 -15.62 11.13 -39.95
CA ILE A 258 -15.76 11.40 -38.50
C ILE A 258 -17.23 11.67 -38.15
N GLY A 259 -17.93 12.49 -38.92
CA GLY A 259 -19.35 12.82 -38.73
C GLY A 259 -20.25 11.58 -38.66
N ARG A 260 -20.00 10.57 -39.51
CA ARG A 260 -20.73 9.29 -39.51
C ARG A 260 -20.54 8.48 -38.23
N LYS A 261 -19.41 8.65 -37.54
CA LYS A 261 -19.05 7.95 -36.29
C LYS A 261 -19.13 8.84 -35.05
N SER A 262 -19.73 10.02 -35.17
CA SER A 262 -19.72 11.03 -34.12
C SER A 262 -20.34 10.59 -32.78
N ASP A 263 -21.44 9.83 -32.77
CA ASP A 263 -22.06 9.39 -31.50
C ASP A 263 -21.16 8.39 -30.78
N GLU A 264 -20.62 7.41 -31.52
CA GLU A 264 -19.71 6.40 -30.98
C GLU A 264 -18.43 7.04 -30.42
N LEU A 265 -17.88 8.05 -31.11
CA LEU A 265 -16.69 8.78 -30.66
C LEU A 265 -16.95 9.62 -29.41
N LYS A 266 -18.10 10.31 -29.32
CA LYS A 266 -18.48 11.09 -28.13
C LYS A 266 -18.68 10.19 -26.92
N LEU A 267 -19.45 9.12 -27.08
CA LEU A 267 -19.65 8.13 -26.03
C LEU A 267 -18.31 7.55 -25.57
N SER A 268 -17.42 7.24 -26.52
CA SER A 268 -16.10 6.75 -26.18
C SER A 268 -15.25 7.76 -25.41
N LEU A 269 -15.34 9.06 -25.72
CA LEU A 269 -14.64 10.12 -24.99
C LEU A 269 -15.15 10.22 -23.55
N GLU A 270 -16.47 10.17 -23.34
CA GLU A 270 -17.10 10.15 -22.02
C GLU A 270 -16.64 8.93 -21.22
N VAL A 271 -16.69 7.74 -21.81
CA VAL A 271 -16.28 6.49 -21.17
C VAL A 271 -14.79 6.47 -20.83
N ILE A 272 -13.91 6.93 -21.73
CA ILE A 272 -12.47 7.04 -21.43
C ILE A 272 -12.25 7.97 -20.22
N SER A 273 -12.98 9.09 -20.16
CA SER A 273 -12.85 10.08 -19.09
C SER A 273 -13.37 9.54 -17.75
N GLU A 274 -14.43 8.72 -17.77
CA GLU A 274 -14.94 8.03 -16.59
C GLU A 274 -13.97 6.95 -16.12
N VAL A 275 -13.40 6.16 -17.03
CA VAL A 275 -12.38 5.17 -16.70
C VAL A 275 -11.11 5.83 -16.14
N ASP A 276 -10.66 6.93 -16.72
CA ASP A 276 -9.54 7.74 -16.20
C ASP A 276 -9.83 8.26 -14.78
N THR A 277 -11.08 8.64 -14.49
CA THR A 277 -11.51 9.02 -13.13
C THR A 277 -11.27 7.88 -12.14
N PHE A 278 -11.65 6.64 -12.46
CA PHE A 278 -11.42 5.49 -11.58
C PHE A 278 -9.94 5.21 -11.37
N PHE A 279 -9.14 5.23 -12.44
CA PHE A 279 -7.70 5.00 -12.37
C PHE A 279 -6.98 6.13 -11.60
N ALA A 280 -7.43 7.37 -11.71
CA ALA A 280 -6.89 8.49 -10.93
C ALA A 280 -7.14 8.31 -9.43
N ILE A 281 -8.36 7.93 -9.04
CA ILE A 281 -8.70 7.62 -7.64
C ILE A 281 -7.94 6.38 -7.15
N ALA A 282 -7.75 5.37 -8.01
CA ALA A 282 -6.99 4.18 -7.69
C ALA A 282 -5.50 4.50 -7.42
N ASN A 283 -4.87 5.34 -8.25
CA ASN A 283 -3.52 5.82 -8.02
C ASN A 283 -3.40 6.62 -6.71
N TYR A 284 -4.34 7.52 -6.45
CA TYR A 284 -4.41 8.22 -5.17
C TYR A 284 -4.57 7.25 -3.99
N SER A 285 -5.44 6.24 -4.13
CA SER A 285 -5.66 5.20 -3.14
C SER A 285 -4.38 4.42 -2.82
N MET A 286 -3.51 4.18 -3.81
CA MET A 286 -2.20 3.57 -3.56
C MET A 286 -1.28 4.50 -2.75
N GLU A 287 -1.26 5.81 -3.06
CA GLU A 287 -0.46 6.81 -2.33
C GLU A 287 -0.83 6.86 -0.83
N ILE A 288 -2.13 6.92 -0.54
CA ILE A 288 -2.62 7.04 0.85
C ILE A 288 -2.75 5.69 1.58
N ILE A 289 -2.48 4.57 0.91
CA ILE A 289 -2.80 3.21 1.38
C ILE A 289 -4.27 3.14 1.80
N GLY A 290 -5.14 3.54 0.88
CA GLY A 290 -6.57 3.59 1.07
C GLY A 290 -7.29 2.34 0.59
N VAL A 291 -8.49 2.13 1.10
CA VAL A 291 -9.39 1.03 0.75
C VAL A 291 -10.82 1.56 0.66
N PHE A 292 -11.69 0.83 -0.03
CA PHE A 292 -13.13 1.06 0.07
C PHE A 292 -13.67 0.21 1.23
N PRO A 293 -14.11 0.82 2.35
CA PRO A 293 -14.67 0.08 3.48
C PRO A 293 -16.06 -0.48 3.15
N SER A 294 -16.61 -1.31 4.03
CA SER A 294 -18.02 -1.68 3.92
C SER A 294 -18.92 -0.48 4.23
N LEU A 295 -20.07 -0.45 3.56
CA LEU A 295 -21.16 0.48 3.80
C LEU A 295 -22.39 -0.33 4.22
N ASN A 296 -22.57 -0.53 5.54
CA ASN A 296 -23.66 -1.31 6.08
C ASN A 296 -24.26 -0.64 7.32
N GLU A 297 -25.52 -0.21 7.22
CA GLU A 297 -26.27 0.42 8.31
C GLU A 297 -26.65 -0.58 9.44
N ASN A 298 -26.65 -1.88 9.16
CA ASN A 298 -26.98 -2.91 10.16
C ASN A 298 -25.78 -3.35 11.01
N GLU A 299 -24.58 -2.94 10.62
CA GLU A 299 -23.35 -3.21 11.37
C GLU A 299 -22.90 -1.97 12.13
N PRO A 300 -22.11 -2.12 13.21
CA PRO A 300 -21.58 -0.99 13.96
C PRO A 300 -20.82 0.00 13.05
N PHE A 301 -20.95 1.29 13.29
CA PHE A 301 -20.09 2.29 12.66
C PHE A 301 -18.68 2.13 13.20
N LYS A 302 -17.79 1.55 12.40
CA LYS A 302 -16.49 1.05 12.83
C LYS A 302 -15.39 1.62 11.98
N ILE A 303 -14.55 2.44 12.57
CA ILE A 303 -13.36 3.03 11.96
C ILE A 303 -12.13 2.40 12.60
N ILE A 304 -11.22 1.85 11.77
CA ILE A 304 -10.01 1.17 12.24
C ILE A 304 -8.80 1.71 11.47
N ASP A 305 -7.76 2.14 12.19
CA ASP A 305 -6.51 2.68 11.63
C ASP A 305 -6.72 3.86 10.65
N ALA A 306 -7.79 4.63 10.84
CA ALA A 306 -8.14 5.71 9.91
C ALA A 306 -7.29 6.95 10.11
N ARG A 307 -6.94 7.63 9.03
CA ARG A 307 -6.10 8.83 9.09
C ARG A 307 -6.68 9.96 8.24
N HIS A 308 -6.42 11.20 8.62
CA HIS A 308 -6.86 12.33 7.81
C HIS A 308 -6.03 12.41 6.50
N PRO A 309 -6.62 12.33 5.30
CA PRO A 309 -5.86 12.24 4.05
C PRO A 309 -4.93 13.44 3.79
N LEU A 310 -5.37 14.66 4.11
CA LEU A 310 -4.52 15.85 3.98
C LEU A 310 -3.33 15.86 4.95
N LEU A 311 -3.46 15.25 6.15
CA LEU A 311 -2.36 15.15 7.11
C LEU A 311 -1.34 14.11 6.66
N ILE A 312 -1.78 12.99 6.09
CA ILE A 312 -0.88 11.98 5.51
C ILE A 312 0.09 12.61 4.52
N GLN A 313 -0.41 13.48 3.64
CA GLN A 313 0.43 14.15 2.65
C GLN A 313 1.31 15.27 3.23
N LYS A 314 0.88 15.92 4.32
CA LYS A 314 1.64 17.02 4.93
C LYS A 314 2.78 16.53 5.82
N ILE A 315 2.53 15.52 6.66
CA ILE A 315 3.49 15.06 7.69
C ILE A 315 3.89 13.59 7.53
N GLY A 316 3.31 12.88 6.55
CA GLY A 316 3.58 11.47 6.29
C GLY A 316 2.65 10.53 7.08
N ARG A 317 2.33 9.36 6.52
CA ARG A 317 1.46 8.35 7.15
C ARG A 317 1.97 7.91 8.52
N LYS A 318 3.29 7.71 8.66
CA LYS A 318 3.92 7.25 9.93
C LYS A 318 3.75 8.24 11.08
N ASN A 319 3.73 9.54 10.78
CA ASN A 319 3.57 10.60 11.77
C ASN A 319 2.10 11.00 11.97
N THR A 320 1.20 10.54 11.11
CA THR A 320 -0.23 10.77 11.26
C THR A 320 -0.82 9.70 12.18
N VAL A 321 -1.21 10.11 13.38
CA VAL A 321 -1.81 9.22 14.38
C VAL A 321 -3.15 8.68 13.87
N PRO A 322 -3.39 7.35 13.95
CA PRO A 322 -4.65 6.78 13.51
C PRO A 322 -5.80 7.03 14.50
N LEU A 323 -7.02 7.01 13.96
CA LEU A 323 -8.29 7.06 14.66
C LEU A 323 -8.94 5.67 14.63
N ASP A 324 -9.26 5.15 15.81
CA ASP A 324 -10.00 3.92 16.03
C ASP A 324 -11.29 4.22 16.81
N LEU A 325 -12.42 3.71 16.33
CA LEU A 325 -13.75 4.07 16.81
C LEU A 325 -14.73 2.93 16.46
N GLU A 326 -15.59 2.54 17.40
CA GLU A 326 -16.69 1.60 17.14
C GLU A 326 -17.94 2.07 17.87
N ILE A 327 -18.99 2.39 17.11
CA ILE A 327 -20.27 2.83 17.64
C ILE A 327 -21.34 1.81 17.24
N LYS A 328 -22.13 1.36 18.21
CA LYS A 328 -23.23 0.42 17.98
C LYS A 328 -24.56 1.17 17.98
N ASP A 329 -25.16 1.29 19.16
CA ASP A 329 -26.48 1.88 19.34
C ASP A 329 -26.41 3.36 19.76
N ASP A 330 -25.28 3.76 20.37
CA ASP A 330 -25.06 5.12 20.85
C ASP A 330 -25.04 6.11 19.68
N LYS A 331 -25.77 7.21 19.82
CA LYS A 331 -25.90 8.21 18.76
C LYS A 331 -25.14 9.49 19.06
N ILE A 332 -24.87 9.79 20.34
CA ILE A 332 -24.17 11.02 20.73
C ILE A 332 -22.80 10.69 21.30
N ILE A 333 -21.75 11.26 20.72
CA ILE A 333 -20.36 11.09 21.15
C ILE A 333 -19.82 12.44 21.60
N VAL A 334 -19.55 12.55 22.90
CA VAL A 334 -19.01 13.78 23.51
C VAL A 334 -17.51 13.64 23.69
N ILE A 335 -16.74 14.39 22.90
CA ILE A 335 -15.28 14.37 22.87
C ILE A 335 -14.72 15.48 23.77
N THR A 336 -13.91 15.08 24.74
CA THR A 336 -13.29 15.98 25.72
C THR A 336 -11.77 15.93 25.68
N GLY A 337 -11.13 16.93 26.28
CA GLY A 337 -9.66 17.06 26.31
C GLY A 337 -9.18 18.48 25.97
N PRO A 338 -7.87 18.74 26.03
CA PRO A 338 -7.30 20.06 25.77
C PRO A 338 -7.49 20.49 24.30
N ASN A 339 -7.56 21.80 24.01
CA ASN A 339 -7.78 22.36 22.65
C ASN A 339 -6.73 21.83 21.65
N ALA A 340 -5.46 21.82 22.05
CA ALA A 340 -4.35 21.28 21.25
C ALA A 340 -4.33 19.73 21.14
N GLY A 341 -5.31 19.04 21.74
CA GLY A 341 -5.40 17.58 21.76
C GLY A 341 -5.83 16.93 20.43
N GLY A 342 -6.29 17.72 19.45
CA GLY A 342 -6.71 17.23 18.13
C GLY A 342 -8.19 16.88 17.99
N LYS A 343 -9.07 17.41 18.85
CA LYS A 343 -10.52 17.14 18.84
C LYS A 343 -11.19 17.55 17.52
N THR A 344 -10.92 18.76 17.05
CA THR A 344 -11.37 19.26 15.73
C THR A 344 -10.89 18.36 14.58
N VAL A 345 -9.68 17.81 14.68
CA VAL A 345 -9.13 16.90 13.67
C VAL A 345 -9.91 15.59 13.63
N VAL A 346 -10.36 15.07 14.77
CA VAL A 346 -11.23 13.88 14.83
C VAL A 346 -12.55 14.16 14.12
N LEU A 347 -13.22 15.28 14.42
CA LEU A 347 -14.46 15.68 13.74
C LEU A 347 -14.28 15.77 12.22
N LYS A 348 -13.24 16.49 11.78
CA LYS A 348 -12.92 16.64 10.36
C LYS A 348 -12.61 15.29 9.70
N THR A 349 -11.89 14.41 10.40
CA THR A 349 -11.56 13.08 9.89
C THR A 349 -12.83 12.25 9.69
N VAL A 350 -13.70 12.15 10.70
CA VAL A 350 -14.96 11.39 10.57
C VAL A 350 -15.82 11.96 9.43
N GLY A 351 -16.00 13.28 9.39
CA GLY A 351 -16.81 13.94 8.36
C GLY A 351 -16.27 13.76 6.95
N VAL A 352 -14.99 14.04 6.73
CA VAL A 352 -14.39 13.97 5.39
C VAL A 352 -14.29 12.54 4.88
N LEU A 353 -14.01 11.57 5.76
CA LEU A 353 -13.96 10.16 5.37
C LEU A 353 -15.36 9.67 4.98
N SER A 354 -16.40 10.05 5.73
CA SER A 354 -17.79 9.74 5.34
C SER A 354 -18.16 10.33 3.97
N LEU A 355 -17.80 11.60 3.70
CA LEU A 355 -18.02 12.22 2.39
C LEU A 355 -17.31 11.45 1.27
N LEU A 356 -16.04 11.10 1.45
CA LEU A 356 -15.24 10.39 0.45
C LEU A 356 -15.83 9.00 0.15
N VAL A 357 -16.18 8.23 1.18
CA VAL A 357 -16.77 6.90 1.00
C VAL A 357 -18.13 7.00 0.30
N MET A 358 -18.97 7.97 0.67
CA MET A 358 -20.24 8.23 -0.01
C MET A 358 -20.06 8.68 -1.48
N SER A 359 -18.92 9.25 -1.84
CA SER A 359 -18.53 9.55 -3.21
C SER A 359 -17.93 8.36 -3.97
N GLY A 360 -17.73 7.21 -3.31
CA GLY A 360 -17.05 6.05 -3.89
C GLY A 360 -15.52 6.16 -3.92
N ILE A 361 -14.95 7.11 -3.19
CA ILE A 361 -13.50 7.30 -3.07
C ILE A 361 -12.95 6.41 -1.96
N HIS A 362 -11.82 5.74 -2.23
CA HIS A 362 -11.09 5.00 -1.22
C HIS A 362 -10.50 5.91 -0.15
N ILE A 363 -10.53 5.45 1.09
CA ILE A 363 -10.08 6.20 2.26
C ILE A 363 -8.96 5.48 3.00
N PRO A 364 -8.06 6.20 3.71
CA PRO A 364 -6.90 5.60 4.38
C PRO A 364 -7.30 4.97 5.72
N THR A 365 -7.97 3.82 5.65
CA THR A 365 -8.49 3.03 6.78
C THR A 365 -8.15 1.55 6.59
N HIS A 366 -8.37 0.72 7.61
CA HIS A 366 -8.29 -0.74 7.47
C HIS A 366 -9.52 -1.31 6.75
N ALA A 367 -9.36 -2.39 5.99
CA ALA A 367 -10.45 -2.98 5.17
C ALA A 367 -11.66 -3.44 6.01
N ASP A 368 -11.44 -3.87 7.26
CA ASP A 368 -12.50 -4.27 8.20
C ASP A 368 -13.28 -3.10 8.83
N SER A 369 -13.07 -1.87 8.34
CA SER A 369 -13.86 -0.70 8.74
C SER A 369 -15.24 -0.75 8.08
N ASN A 370 -16.27 -0.30 8.79
CA ASN A 370 -17.64 -0.16 8.33
C ASN A 370 -18.14 1.28 8.53
N PHE A 371 -18.70 1.87 7.50
CA PHE A 371 -19.31 3.20 7.56
C PHE A 371 -20.83 3.10 7.34
N TRP A 372 -21.55 4.06 7.91
CA TRP A 372 -22.97 4.25 7.63
C TRP A 372 -23.16 5.21 6.46
N PHE A 373 -24.28 5.07 5.76
CA PHE A 373 -24.66 5.96 4.70
C PHE A 373 -25.59 7.04 5.26
N PHE A 374 -25.14 8.30 5.22
CA PHE A 374 -25.90 9.43 5.76
C PHE A 374 -26.57 10.20 4.61
N ASP A 375 -27.85 10.53 4.73
CA ASP A 375 -28.55 11.34 3.72
C ASP A 375 -28.14 12.82 3.80
N ASN A 376 -27.64 13.23 4.98
CA ASN A 376 -27.15 14.57 5.24
C ASN A 376 -25.95 14.56 6.19
N ILE A 377 -25.03 15.52 6.00
CA ILE A 377 -23.93 15.80 6.93
C ILE A 377 -24.01 17.28 7.28
N ALA A 378 -24.09 17.56 8.56
CA ALA A 378 -24.16 18.89 9.13
C ALA A 378 -22.91 19.16 9.98
N ALA A 379 -22.35 20.35 9.86
CA ALA A 379 -21.14 20.71 10.60
C ALA A 379 -21.19 22.15 11.10
N ASP A 380 -20.78 22.34 12.34
CA ASP A 380 -20.39 23.62 12.93
C ASP A 380 -18.97 23.46 13.47
N ILE A 381 -17.97 23.78 12.63
CA ILE A 381 -16.55 23.58 12.94
C ILE A 381 -15.76 24.82 12.48
N GLY A 382 -15.02 25.43 13.40
CA GLY A 382 -14.01 26.45 13.12
C GLY A 382 -14.08 27.67 14.02
N ASP A 383 -12.94 28.35 14.14
CA ASP A 383 -12.82 29.66 14.76
C ASP A 383 -13.20 30.75 13.77
N GLN A 384 -14.35 31.41 13.97
CA GLN A 384 -14.54 32.78 13.49
C GLN A 384 -14.00 33.77 14.53
N GLN A 385 -12.78 33.57 15.05
CA GLN A 385 -12.11 34.60 15.87
C GLN A 385 -11.53 35.70 14.96
N SER A 386 -12.39 36.38 14.20
CA SER A 386 -12.07 37.71 13.67
C SER A 386 -12.41 38.74 14.73
N ILE A 387 -11.41 39.52 15.14
CA ILE A 387 -11.47 40.61 16.14
C ILE A 387 -12.57 41.66 15.82
N GLU A 388 -13.14 41.63 14.62
CA GLU A 388 -14.14 42.59 14.16
C GLU A 388 -15.58 42.26 14.60
N ASP A 389 -15.86 41.11 15.25
CA ASP A 389 -17.23 40.58 15.27
C ASP A 389 -17.63 39.74 16.52
N ASP A 390 -17.22 40.14 17.72
CA ASP A 390 -17.42 39.36 18.97
C ASP A 390 -18.90 39.07 19.38
N LEU A 391 -19.90 39.78 18.82
CA LEU A 391 -21.34 39.46 18.99
C LEU A 391 -21.90 38.61 17.84
N SER A 392 -21.25 38.64 16.68
CA SER A 392 -21.72 37.99 15.47
C SER A 392 -21.35 36.49 15.43
N THR A 393 -20.29 36.10 16.13
CA THR A 393 -19.75 34.73 16.16
C THR A 393 -20.62 33.77 16.98
N PHE A 394 -20.90 34.07 18.25
CA PHE A 394 -21.79 33.25 19.07
C PHE A 394 -23.20 33.17 18.47
N SER A 395 -23.71 34.30 17.96
CA SER A 395 -25.00 34.35 17.27
C SER A 395 -25.00 33.54 15.97
N SER A 396 -23.92 33.56 15.18
CA SER A 396 -23.81 32.79 13.94
C SER A 396 -23.70 31.29 14.20
N HIS A 397 -22.96 30.87 15.25
CA HIS A 397 -22.94 29.50 15.74
C HIS A 397 -24.33 29.02 16.14
N LEU A 398 -25.06 29.80 16.96
CA LEU A 398 -26.43 29.44 17.35
C LEU A 398 -27.41 29.42 16.17
N MET A 399 -27.27 30.33 15.20
CA MET A 399 -28.07 30.30 13.98
C MET A 399 -27.79 29.04 13.17
N ASN A 400 -26.52 28.67 13.00
CA ASN A 400 -26.10 27.45 12.31
C ASN A 400 -26.65 26.20 13.04
N ILE A 401 -26.47 26.12 14.36
CA ILE A 401 -27.00 25.02 15.19
C ILE A 401 -28.53 24.93 15.08
N ASN A 402 -29.24 26.06 15.03
CA ASN A 402 -30.69 26.07 14.84
C ASN A 402 -31.09 25.50 13.46
N GLU A 403 -30.34 25.79 12.41
CA GLU A 403 -30.55 25.17 11.09
C GLU A 403 -30.25 23.66 11.11
N ILE A 404 -29.17 23.25 11.78
CA ILE A 404 -28.82 21.84 12.01
C ILE A 404 -29.98 21.14 12.74
N LEU A 405 -30.47 21.70 13.84
CA LEU A 405 -31.60 21.16 14.59
C LEU A 405 -32.86 21.03 13.74
N LYS A 406 -33.13 21.95 12.81
CA LYS A 406 -34.30 21.85 11.92
C LYS A 406 -34.15 20.73 10.88
N THR A 407 -32.94 20.53 10.35
CA THR A 407 -32.67 19.63 9.22
C THR A 407 -32.24 18.22 9.63
N SER A 408 -31.85 18.01 10.89
CA SER A 408 -31.32 16.73 11.36
C SER A 408 -32.41 15.68 11.65
N ASP A 409 -32.11 14.44 11.26
CA ASP A 409 -32.92 13.23 11.46
C ASP A 409 -32.02 12.01 11.76
N SER A 410 -32.59 10.80 11.75
CA SER A 410 -31.88 9.56 12.04
C SER A 410 -30.80 9.16 11.02
N LYS A 411 -30.78 9.81 9.85
CA LYS A 411 -29.81 9.61 8.78
C LYS A 411 -28.86 10.80 8.61
N THR A 412 -28.80 11.66 9.62
CA THR A 412 -27.91 12.82 9.62
C THR A 412 -26.70 12.57 10.51
N LEU A 413 -25.50 12.83 9.98
CA LEU A 413 -24.26 12.97 10.76
C LEU A 413 -24.08 14.44 11.13
N VAL A 414 -23.95 14.74 12.42
CA VAL A 414 -23.78 16.09 12.94
C VAL A 414 -22.41 16.21 13.62
N LEU A 415 -21.65 17.24 13.25
CA LEU A 415 -20.32 17.51 13.80
C LEU A 415 -20.33 18.89 14.45
N LEU A 416 -20.18 18.96 15.77
CA LEU A 416 -20.22 20.20 16.54
C LEU A 416 -18.88 20.41 17.25
N ASP A 417 -18.19 21.49 16.95
CA ASP A 417 -16.95 21.85 17.63
C ASP A 417 -17.22 22.87 18.75
N GLU A 418 -16.59 22.68 19.90
CA GLU A 418 -16.63 23.56 21.08
C GLU A 418 -18.05 23.96 21.52
N LEU A 419 -18.96 22.99 21.59
CA LEU A 419 -20.36 23.24 21.92
C LEU A 419 -20.50 23.83 23.34
N GLY A 420 -21.24 24.95 23.42
CA GLY A 420 -21.51 25.68 24.66
C GLY A 420 -20.44 26.70 25.04
N THR A 421 -19.47 26.99 24.18
CA THR A 421 -18.48 28.07 24.40
C THR A 421 -19.00 29.43 23.94
N GLY A 422 -18.37 30.53 24.39
CA GLY A 422 -18.72 31.91 23.98
C GLY A 422 -19.75 32.63 24.85
N THR A 423 -20.20 32.03 25.96
CA THR A 423 -21.09 32.66 26.96
C THR A 423 -20.72 32.22 28.38
N ASP A 424 -21.52 32.61 29.38
CA ASP A 424 -21.43 32.10 30.74
C ASP A 424 -21.32 30.56 30.74
N PRO A 425 -20.34 29.96 31.42
CA PRO A 425 -20.11 28.52 31.37
C PRO A 425 -21.32 27.67 31.79
N ALA A 426 -22.10 28.12 32.78
CA ALA A 426 -23.26 27.38 33.26
C ALA A 426 -24.42 27.43 32.25
N GLU A 427 -24.70 28.63 31.71
CA GLU A 427 -25.70 28.80 30.65
C GLU A 427 -25.31 28.05 29.37
N GLY A 428 -24.04 28.12 28.97
CA GLY A 428 -23.49 27.45 27.80
C GLY A 428 -23.57 25.93 27.92
N ALA A 429 -23.23 25.36 29.09
CA ALA A 429 -23.34 23.93 29.35
C ALA A 429 -24.82 23.45 29.32
N ALA A 430 -25.73 24.21 29.93
CA ALA A 430 -27.16 23.88 29.93
C ALA A 430 -27.76 23.91 28.52
N LEU A 431 -27.40 24.92 27.71
CA LEU A 431 -27.83 25.03 26.32
C LEU A 431 -27.27 23.89 25.47
N ALA A 432 -25.98 23.58 25.61
CA ALA A 432 -25.34 22.46 24.92
C ALA A 432 -26.01 21.12 25.26
N ALA A 433 -26.32 20.89 26.53
CA ALA A 433 -27.02 19.69 26.97
C ALA A 433 -28.41 19.57 26.30
N ALA A 434 -29.18 20.66 26.28
CA ALA A 434 -30.49 20.70 25.63
C ALA A 434 -30.40 20.44 24.11
N ILE A 435 -29.38 20.98 23.44
CA ILE A 435 -29.14 20.74 22.01
C ILE A 435 -28.83 19.26 21.75
N LEU A 436 -27.93 18.66 22.53
CA LEU A 436 -27.55 17.25 22.36
C LEU A 436 -28.73 16.31 22.64
N LEU A 437 -29.52 16.58 23.69
CA LEU A 437 -30.74 15.83 23.97
C LEU A 437 -31.74 15.92 22.80
N LYS A 438 -31.88 17.11 22.19
CA LYS A 438 -32.79 17.27 21.06
C LYS A 438 -32.33 16.55 19.80
N LEU A 439 -31.02 16.50 19.54
CA LEU A 439 -30.46 15.73 18.44
C LEU A 439 -30.57 14.22 18.70
N HIS A 440 -30.42 13.80 19.95
CA HIS A 440 -30.64 12.41 20.37
C HIS A 440 -32.09 11.98 20.15
N GLU A 441 -33.07 12.79 20.54
CA GLU A 441 -34.50 12.53 20.26
C GLU A 441 -34.80 12.36 18.77
N LYS A 442 -34.06 13.06 17.90
CA LYS A 442 -34.17 12.95 16.44
C LYS A 442 -33.49 11.70 15.86
N GLY A 443 -32.72 10.97 16.67
CA GLY A 443 -31.95 9.79 16.29
C GLY A 443 -30.67 10.11 15.50
N SER A 444 -30.25 11.38 15.43
CA SER A 444 -29.09 11.81 14.65
C SER A 444 -27.79 11.31 15.26
N THR A 445 -26.82 10.95 14.42
CA THR A 445 -25.49 10.58 14.90
C THR A 445 -24.66 11.85 15.08
N VAL A 446 -24.22 12.15 16.29
CA VAL A 446 -23.58 13.42 16.66
C VAL A 446 -22.20 13.16 17.24
N PHE A 447 -21.20 13.87 16.73
CA PHE A 447 -19.92 14.04 17.41
C PHE A 447 -19.81 15.49 17.85
N ALA A 448 -19.72 15.71 19.15
CA ALA A 448 -19.61 17.03 19.74
C ALA A 448 -18.35 17.14 20.57
N THR A 449 -17.56 18.20 20.39
CA THR A 449 -16.41 18.48 21.25
C THR A 449 -16.80 19.51 22.31
N THR A 450 -16.27 19.38 23.53
CA THR A 450 -16.55 20.34 24.58
C THR A 450 -15.44 20.43 25.64
N HIS A 451 -15.51 21.48 26.43
CA HIS A 451 -14.72 21.74 27.63
C HIS A 451 -15.53 21.66 28.92
N HIS A 452 -16.86 21.58 28.82
CA HIS A 452 -17.75 21.65 29.96
C HIS A 452 -17.85 20.31 30.69
N GLY A 453 -17.55 20.32 31.99
CA GLY A 453 -17.62 19.12 32.85
C GLY A 453 -19.03 18.52 32.92
N ASP A 454 -20.07 19.37 32.91
CA ASP A 454 -21.47 18.93 33.04
C ASP A 454 -21.93 18.04 31.86
N LEU A 455 -21.35 18.24 30.67
CA LEU A 455 -21.62 17.40 29.50
C LEU A 455 -20.96 16.01 29.61
N LYS A 456 -19.86 15.87 30.38
CA LYS A 456 -19.26 14.55 30.67
C LYS A 456 -20.20 13.71 31.52
N ILE A 457 -20.84 14.34 32.49
CA ILE A 457 -21.82 13.71 33.39
C ILE A 457 -23.04 13.28 32.58
N LEU A 458 -23.58 14.20 31.76
CA LEU A 458 -24.70 13.89 30.87
C LEU A 458 -24.41 12.67 29.97
N ALA A 459 -23.22 12.63 29.37
CA ALA A 459 -22.85 11.54 28.47
C ALA A 459 -22.57 10.20 29.18
N ASN A 460 -22.44 10.19 30.51
CA ASN A 460 -22.32 8.97 31.30
C ASN A 460 -23.68 8.47 31.80
N ASP A 461 -24.60 9.40 32.11
CA ASP A 461 -25.87 9.06 32.75
C ASP A 461 -27.00 8.81 31.75
N GLN A 462 -26.92 9.38 30.54
CA GLN A 462 -27.93 9.22 29.50
C GLN A 462 -27.64 8.01 28.60
N GLU A 463 -28.65 7.16 28.42
CA GLU A 463 -28.60 6.06 27.46
C GLU A 463 -28.52 6.61 26.02
N GLY A 464 -27.67 6.01 25.18
CA GLY A 464 -27.41 6.45 23.81
C GLY A 464 -26.33 7.53 23.68
N PHE A 465 -25.68 7.90 24.79
CA PHE A 465 -24.52 8.79 24.83
C PHE A 465 -23.24 8.03 25.16
N LEU A 466 -22.13 8.45 24.56
CA LEU A 466 -20.80 7.96 24.84
C LEU A 466 -19.84 9.11 25.10
N ASN A 467 -19.07 8.98 26.17
CA ASN A 467 -17.90 9.82 26.40
C ASN A 467 -16.74 9.41 25.50
N ALA A 468 -15.95 10.38 25.07
CA ALA A 468 -14.69 10.17 24.38
C ALA A 468 -13.66 11.22 24.81
N SER A 469 -12.38 10.90 24.63
CA SER A 469 -11.29 11.78 25.02
C SER A 469 -10.06 11.69 24.14
N MET A 470 -9.28 12.77 24.13
CA MET A 470 -7.94 12.79 23.54
C MET A 470 -6.90 12.58 24.65
N ILE A 471 -5.99 11.62 24.46
CA ILE A 471 -4.94 11.32 25.44
C ILE A 471 -3.87 12.41 25.42
N TYR A 472 -3.52 12.89 26.61
CA TYR A 472 -2.44 13.85 26.83
C TYR A 472 -1.28 13.17 27.58
N ASP A 473 -0.04 13.38 27.14
CA ASP A 473 1.14 12.86 27.82
C ASP A 473 1.58 13.87 28.90
N ILE A 474 1.25 13.59 30.15
CA ILE A 474 1.58 14.43 31.30
C ILE A 474 3.10 14.49 31.52
N GLU A 475 3.84 13.41 31.21
CA GLU A 475 5.29 13.33 31.37
C GLU A 475 6.05 14.09 30.29
N LYS A 476 5.44 14.38 29.14
CA LYS A 476 6.04 15.21 28.08
C LYS A 476 5.39 16.58 27.88
N LEU A 477 4.22 16.83 28.47
CA LEU A 477 3.35 17.98 28.18
C LEU A 477 2.98 18.09 26.70
N GLU A 478 2.89 16.96 26.00
CA GLU A 478 2.59 16.93 24.58
C GLU A 478 1.28 16.18 24.33
N PRO A 479 0.41 16.69 23.43
CA PRO A 479 -0.76 15.94 22.99
C PRO A 479 -0.31 14.69 22.21
N THR A 480 -0.82 13.52 22.58
CA THR A 480 -0.50 12.29 21.84
C THR A 480 -1.37 12.09 20.60
N TYR A 481 -2.42 12.92 20.45
CA TYR A 481 -3.46 12.86 19.41
C TYR A 481 -4.21 11.52 19.33
N LYS A 482 -4.06 10.65 20.33
CA LYS A 482 -4.74 9.37 20.37
C LYS A 482 -6.15 9.56 20.94
N PHE A 483 -7.13 9.10 20.17
CA PHE A 483 -8.53 9.09 20.56
C PHE A 483 -8.85 7.88 21.45
N ARG A 484 -9.72 8.07 22.44
CA ARG A 484 -10.28 7.02 23.31
C ARG A 484 -11.79 7.15 23.37
N LEU A 485 -12.48 6.09 22.99
CA LEU A 485 -13.93 5.98 23.15
C LEU A 485 -14.28 5.37 24.52
N GLY A 486 -15.40 5.79 25.09
CA GLY A 486 -15.96 5.30 26.35
C GLY A 486 -15.34 5.90 27.62
N VAL A 487 -14.35 6.80 27.51
CA VAL A 487 -13.65 7.36 28.67
C VAL A 487 -13.65 8.89 28.60
N PRO A 488 -14.20 9.59 29.60
CA PRO A 488 -14.12 11.05 29.67
C PRO A 488 -12.68 11.49 29.96
N GLY A 489 -12.28 12.61 29.36
CA GLY A 489 -10.95 13.18 29.55
C GLY A 489 -10.87 14.01 30.82
N SER A 490 -9.73 13.97 31.50
CA SER A 490 -9.42 14.82 32.65
C SER A 490 -8.85 16.18 32.21
N SER A 491 -9.00 17.19 33.08
CA SER A 491 -8.49 18.55 32.85
C SER A 491 -7.10 18.69 33.49
N TYR A 492 -6.02 18.76 32.71
CA TYR A 492 -4.64 18.79 33.24
C TYR A 492 -4.11 20.21 33.53
N ALA A 493 -4.99 21.17 33.79
CA ALA A 493 -4.60 22.57 33.87
C ALA A 493 -3.57 22.84 34.98
N PHE A 494 -3.70 22.17 36.13
CA PHE A 494 -2.79 22.34 37.27
C PHE A 494 -1.44 21.62 37.09
N GLU A 495 -1.43 20.43 36.49
CA GLU A 495 -0.21 19.69 36.16
C GLU A 495 0.63 20.46 35.13
N VAL A 496 -0.04 21.08 34.14
CA VAL A 496 0.58 21.97 33.17
C VAL A 496 1.13 23.22 33.87
N ALA A 497 0.35 23.87 34.73
CA ALA A 497 0.77 25.04 35.50
C ALA A 497 2.01 24.78 36.36
N ARG A 498 2.02 23.68 37.13
CA ARG A 498 3.15 23.25 37.98
C ARG A 498 4.42 23.10 37.18
N ARG A 499 4.31 22.50 35.99
CA ARG A 499 5.46 22.20 35.15
C ARG A 499 5.96 23.39 34.33
N ILE A 500 5.10 24.38 34.06
CA ILE A 500 5.49 25.71 33.56
C ILE A 500 6.26 26.50 34.64
N GLY A 501 6.18 26.08 35.90
CA GLY A 501 6.90 26.69 37.02
C GLY A 501 6.05 27.64 37.87
N ILE A 502 4.72 27.53 37.80
CA ILE A 502 3.84 28.21 38.77
C ILE A 502 4.06 27.57 40.14
N ASP A 503 4.23 28.41 41.16
CA ASP A 503 4.45 27.99 42.54
C ASP A 503 3.31 27.07 43.02
N ASP A 504 3.65 25.95 43.66
CA ASP A 504 2.70 25.01 44.23
C ASP A 504 1.76 25.70 45.22
N ALA A 505 2.23 26.73 45.95
CA ALA A 505 1.37 27.50 46.84
C ALA A 505 0.20 28.19 46.11
N ILE A 506 0.42 28.69 44.89
CA ILE A 506 -0.63 29.31 44.06
C ILE A 506 -1.59 28.25 43.53
N ILE A 507 -1.08 27.08 43.17
CA ILE A 507 -1.88 25.96 42.68
C ILE A 507 -2.82 25.44 43.77
N GLU A 508 -2.31 25.29 45.00
CA GLU A 508 -3.13 24.85 46.13
C GLU A 508 -4.23 25.88 46.46
N ILE A 509 -3.92 27.18 46.44
CA ILE A 509 -4.95 28.24 46.57
C ILE A 509 -5.99 28.14 45.44
N ALA A 510 -5.56 27.89 44.21
CA ALA A 510 -6.49 27.75 43.08
C ALA A 510 -7.40 26.52 43.21
N LYS A 511 -6.90 25.41 43.77
CA LYS A 511 -7.69 24.21 44.07
C LYS A 511 -8.72 24.42 45.17
N GLU A 512 -8.37 25.18 46.21
CA GLU A 512 -9.29 25.54 47.30
C GLU A 512 -10.46 26.42 46.83
N ASN A 513 -10.28 27.15 45.71
CA ASN A 513 -11.32 27.99 45.12
C ASN A 513 -12.20 27.27 44.08
N LEU A 514 -11.92 26.01 43.76
CA LEU A 514 -12.77 25.18 42.91
C LEU A 514 -13.88 24.52 43.74
N ASP A 515 -15.04 24.32 43.11
CA ASP A 515 -16.17 23.62 43.70
C ASP A 515 -15.75 22.21 44.16
N GLU A 516 -15.93 21.88 45.45
CA GLU A 516 -15.37 20.65 46.06
C GLU A 516 -15.81 19.38 45.32
N ASP A 517 -17.06 19.35 44.85
CA ASP A 517 -17.63 18.21 44.14
C ASP A 517 -17.04 18.05 42.73
N LYS A 518 -16.77 19.17 42.02
CA LYS A 518 -16.13 19.12 40.70
C LYS A 518 -14.68 18.66 40.80
N ASN A 519 -13.96 19.12 41.82
CA ASN A 519 -12.55 18.75 42.03
C ASN A 519 -12.40 17.25 42.37
N ARG A 520 -13.27 16.71 43.24
CA ARG A 520 -13.28 15.26 43.57
C ARG A 520 -13.54 14.38 42.35
N ILE A 521 -14.44 14.80 41.45
CA ILE A 521 -14.72 14.07 40.22
C ILE A 521 -13.49 14.10 39.30
N GLU A 522 -12.84 15.25 39.13
CA GLU A 522 -11.64 15.35 38.30
C GLU A 522 -10.48 14.50 38.85
N GLU A 523 -10.23 14.54 40.16
CA GLU A 523 -9.22 13.69 40.81
C GLU A 523 -9.52 12.18 40.62
N PHE A 524 -10.78 11.78 40.78
CA PHE A 524 -11.21 10.40 40.56
C PHE A 524 -11.02 9.95 39.10
N LEU A 525 -11.31 10.83 38.13
CA LEU A 525 -11.09 10.56 36.71
C LEU A 525 -9.60 10.41 36.38
N ILE A 526 -8.73 11.24 36.96
CA ILE A 526 -7.27 11.13 36.82
C ILE A 526 -6.78 9.79 37.40
N GLU A 527 -7.25 9.40 38.58
CA GLU A 527 -6.87 8.13 39.21
C GLU A 527 -7.34 6.90 38.39
N LEU A 528 -8.58 6.94 37.89
CA LEU A 528 -9.12 5.91 37.00
C LEU A 528 -8.30 5.79 35.72
N GLU A 529 -7.91 6.91 35.12
CA GLU A 529 -7.09 6.92 33.91
C GLU A 529 -5.71 6.30 34.15
N ALA A 530 -5.05 6.65 35.25
CA ALA A 530 -3.77 6.06 35.65
C ALA A 530 -3.87 4.53 35.87
N LYS A 531 -4.93 4.07 36.54
CA LYS A 531 -5.19 2.63 36.73
C LYS A 531 -5.48 1.92 35.40
N SER A 532 -6.31 2.52 34.54
CA SER A 532 -6.66 1.99 33.22
C SER A 532 -5.43 1.84 32.32
N ASN A 533 -4.55 2.84 32.32
CA ASN A 533 -3.26 2.79 31.61
C ASN A 533 -2.39 1.63 32.08
N LYS A 534 -2.24 1.46 33.41
CA LYS A 534 -1.45 0.38 34.01
C LYS A 534 -1.98 -1.02 33.67
N ILE A 535 -3.31 -1.19 33.64
CA ILE A 535 -3.95 -2.45 33.25
C ILE A 535 -3.66 -2.74 31.77
N ARG A 536 -3.72 -1.73 30.91
CA ARG A 536 -3.49 -1.88 29.47
C ARG A 536 -2.04 -2.22 29.13
N GLU A 537 -1.07 -1.62 29.81
CA GLU A 537 0.34 -1.98 29.66
C GLU A 537 0.56 -3.47 29.95
N LYS A 538 -0.03 -3.97 31.04
CA LYS A 538 -0.01 -5.40 31.36
C LYS A 538 -0.70 -6.24 30.29
N LEU A 539 -1.85 -5.80 29.78
CA LEU A 539 -2.57 -6.53 28.72
C LEU A 539 -1.71 -6.67 27.45
N ASN A 540 -1.06 -5.59 27.02
CA ASN A 540 -0.15 -5.60 25.87
C ASN A 540 1.05 -6.53 26.09
N GLU A 541 1.60 -6.56 27.32
CA GLU A 541 2.66 -7.49 27.70
C GLU A 541 2.20 -8.95 27.59
N TYR A 542 1.02 -9.26 28.13
CA TYR A 542 0.41 -10.59 28.02
C TYR A 542 0.11 -11.01 26.58
N GLU A 543 -0.35 -10.09 25.71
CA GLU A 543 -0.61 -10.38 24.30
C GLU A 543 0.66 -10.69 23.50
N ARG A 544 1.75 -9.94 23.77
CA ARG A 544 3.07 -10.22 23.18
C ARG A 544 3.59 -11.57 23.62
N GLU A 545 3.48 -11.89 24.91
CA GLU A 545 3.88 -13.20 25.43
C GLU A 545 3.06 -14.33 24.82
N ASN A 546 1.74 -14.18 24.71
CA ASN A 546 0.86 -15.17 24.07
C ASN A 546 1.20 -15.39 22.60
N SER A 547 1.49 -14.33 21.85
CA SER A 547 1.89 -14.42 20.44
C SER A 547 3.23 -15.14 20.29
N ARG A 548 4.19 -14.85 21.18
CA ARG A 548 5.48 -15.56 21.27
C ARG A 548 5.28 -17.05 21.56
N LEU A 549 4.45 -17.39 22.54
CA LEU A 549 4.14 -18.79 22.89
C LEU A 549 3.45 -19.53 21.74
N LYS A 550 2.50 -18.91 21.03
CA LYS A 550 1.88 -19.48 19.83
C LYS A 550 2.90 -19.74 18.72
N GLY A 551 3.79 -18.78 18.43
CA GLY A 551 4.87 -18.94 17.46
C GLY A 551 5.80 -20.10 17.82
N LEU A 552 6.22 -20.19 19.08
CA LEU A 552 7.06 -21.28 19.59
C LEU A 552 6.36 -22.64 19.47
N THR A 553 5.06 -22.69 19.80
CA THR A 553 4.24 -23.90 19.67
C THR A 553 4.19 -24.39 18.22
N ASN A 554 3.93 -23.49 17.26
CA ASN A 554 3.91 -23.84 15.84
C ASN A 554 5.27 -24.35 15.35
N LEU A 555 6.37 -23.73 15.82
CA LEU A 555 7.73 -24.16 15.49
C LEU A 555 8.07 -25.54 16.06
N TYR A 556 7.66 -25.84 17.30
CA TYR A 556 7.86 -27.17 17.86
C TYR A 556 7.02 -28.23 17.15
N GLN A 557 5.78 -27.91 16.79
CA GLN A 557 4.91 -28.83 16.04
C GLN A 557 5.49 -29.16 14.65
N SER A 558 5.99 -28.16 13.93
CA SER A 558 6.64 -28.40 12.63
C SER A 558 7.91 -29.23 12.77
N LYS A 559 8.71 -28.99 13.82
CA LYS A 559 9.92 -29.77 14.12
C LYS A 559 9.60 -31.22 14.51
N ILE A 560 8.54 -31.45 15.29
CA ILE A 560 8.07 -32.81 15.62
C ILE A 560 7.65 -33.55 14.34
N LYS A 561 6.85 -32.92 13.47
CA LYS A 561 6.45 -33.52 12.18
C LYS A 561 7.66 -33.84 11.29
N PHE A 562 8.65 -32.95 11.25
CA PHE A 562 9.90 -33.20 10.51
C PHE A 562 10.64 -34.42 11.05
N LEU A 563 10.84 -34.51 12.37
CA LEU A 563 11.52 -35.63 13.03
C LEU A 563 10.76 -36.96 12.85
N GLU A 564 9.42 -36.93 12.86
CA GLU A 564 8.61 -38.12 12.58
C GLU A 564 8.80 -38.61 11.13
N ASN A 565 8.88 -37.68 10.17
CA ASN A 565 9.14 -38.01 8.78
C ASN A 565 10.56 -38.55 8.57
N GLU A 566 11.59 -37.93 9.18
CA GLU A 566 12.96 -38.47 9.15
C GLU A 566 13.05 -39.84 9.80
N LYS A 567 12.37 -40.06 10.92
CA LYS A 567 12.32 -41.39 11.55
C LYS A 567 11.74 -42.43 10.59
N LYS A 568 10.66 -42.09 9.88
CA LYS A 568 10.05 -43.00 8.88
C LYS A 568 11.01 -43.29 7.73
N THR A 569 11.70 -42.29 7.19
CA THR A 569 12.65 -42.50 6.08
C THR A 569 13.86 -43.31 6.51
N ILE A 570 14.41 -43.08 7.70
CA ILE A 570 15.52 -43.87 8.26
C ILE A 570 15.10 -45.33 8.42
N ILE A 571 13.91 -45.60 8.96
CA ILE A 571 13.39 -46.97 9.11
C ILE A 571 13.20 -47.66 7.76
N LEU A 572 12.64 -46.96 6.76
CA LEU A 572 12.47 -47.49 5.40
C LEU A 572 13.81 -47.80 4.74
N ASN A 573 14.78 -46.88 4.84
CA ASN A 573 16.12 -47.08 4.28
C ASN A 573 16.88 -48.21 4.99
N ALA A 574 16.71 -48.34 6.32
CA ALA A 574 17.29 -49.45 7.07
C ALA A 574 16.70 -50.80 6.64
N LYS A 575 15.38 -50.88 6.43
CA LYS A 575 14.71 -52.07 5.89
C LYS A 575 15.20 -52.41 4.49
N ALA A 576 15.25 -51.42 3.59
CA ALA A 576 15.72 -51.64 2.22
C ALA A 576 17.17 -52.13 2.17
N LYS A 577 18.06 -51.55 2.98
CA LYS A 577 19.46 -52.01 3.10
C LYS A 577 19.56 -53.42 3.68
N ALA A 578 18.72 -53.76 4.66
CA ALA A 578 18.66 -55.12 5.21
C ALA A 578 18.19 -56.13 4.17
N ASP A 579 17.16 -55.81 3.39
CA ASP A 579 16.65 -56.66 2.30
C ASP A 579 17.70 -56.85 1.18
N GLU A 580 18.42 -55.79 0.81
CA GLU A 580 19.51 -55.86 -0.17
C GLU A 580 20.67 -56.74 0.35
N TYR A 581 21.05 -56.57 1.61
CA TYR A 581 22.08 -57.37 2.26
C TYR A 581 21.69 -58.86 2.28
N LEU A 582 20.45 -59.19 2.65
CA LEU A 582 19.92 -60.56 2.61
C LEU A 582 19.90 -61.13 1.19
N LYS A 583 19.54 -60.32 0.18
CA LYS A 583 19.53 -60.76 -1.23
C LYS A 583 20.93 -61.04 -1.76
N ASN A 584 21.93 -60.26 -1.37
CA ASN A 584 23.33 -60.47 -1.74
C ASN A 584 23.89 -61.73 -1.06
N ILE A 585 23.61 -61.93 0.22
CA ILE A 585 23.97 -63.18 0.92
C ILE A 585 23.32 -64.39 0.25
N ASN A 586 22.03 -64.33 -0.07
CA ASN A 586 21.35 -65.44 -0.75
C ASN A 586 21.97 -65.75 -2.12
N LYS A 587 22.37 -64.72 -2.89
CA LYS A 587 23.12 -64.91 -4.15
C LYS A 587 24.47 -65.58 -3.93
N GLU A 588 25.23 -65.18 -2.91
CA GLU A 588 26.51 -65.82 -2.59
C GLU A 588 26.31 -67.29 -2.18
N VAL A 589 25.28 -67.58 -1.37
CA VAL A 589 24.92 -68.95 -0.98
C VAL A 589 24.53 -69.78 -2.21
N GLU A 590 23.72 -69.26 -3.12
CA GLU A 590 23.35 -69.95 -4.37
C GLU A 590 24.55 -70.19 -5.30
N GLN A 591 25.44 -69.21 -5.45
CA GLN A 591 26.66 -69.35 -6.25
C GLN A 591 27.61 -70.39 -5.67
N THR A 592 27.69 -70.49 -4.35
CA THR A 592 28.47 -71.51 -3.64
C THR A 592 27.84 -72.89 -3.83
N ILE A 593 26.52 -73.02 -3.70
CA ILE A 593 25.82 -74.29 -3.98
C ILE A 593 25.97 -74.71 -5.44
N LYS A 594 25.94 -73.78 -6.40
CA LYS A 594 26.14 -74.04 -7.82
C LYS A 594 27.57 -74.53 -8.10
N ARG A 595 28.59 -73.89 -7.51
CA ARG A 595 29.99 -74.36 -7.54
C ARG A 595 30.14 -75.78 -6.98
N ILE A 596 29.44 -76.11 -5.90
CA ILE A 596 29.44 -77.46 -5.30
C ILE A 596 28.78 -78.50 -6.24
N LYS A 597 27.74 -78.13 -6.99
CA LYS A 597 27.06 -79.05 -7.94
C LYS A 597 27.83 -79.29 -9.23
N GLU A 598 28.53 -78.29 -9.75
CA GLU A 598 29.27 -78.38 -11.02
C GLU A 598 30.65 -79.05 -10.86
N THR A 599 31.21 -79.03 -9.64
CA THR A 599 32.49 -79.68 -9.34
C THR A 599 32.22 -81.01 -8.63
N ASN A 600 32.28 -82.14 -9.34
CA ASN A 600 32.32 -83.49 -8.75
C ASN A 600 33.63 -83.67 -7.95
N ALA A 601 33.73 -83.02 -6.79
CA ALA A 601 34.95 -82.91 -5.98
C ALA A 601 34.82 -83.63 -4.61
N GLU A 602 35.99 -84.03 -4.10
CA GLU A 602 36.22 -84.95 -2.99
C GLU A 602 35.52 -84.60 -1.66
N ARG A 603 35.29 -85.65 -0.84
CA ARG A 603 34.62 -85.61 0.49
C ARG A 603 35.19 -84.58 1.47
N SER A 604 36.40 -84.07 1.27
CA SER A 604 37.08 -83.09 2.11
C SER A 604 36.61 -81.65 1.90
N VAL A 605 36.35 -81.22 0.66
CA VAL A 605 35.94 -79.84 0.33
C VAL A 605 34.49 -79.55 0.76
N ILE A 606 33.64 -80.58 0.78
CA ILE A 606 32.23 -80.49 1.22
C ILE A 606 32.13 -80.18 2.72
N VAL A 607 33.12 -80.58 3.53
CA VAL A 607 33.11 -80.38 4.99
C VAL A 607 33.50 -78.95 5.36
N GLU A 608 34.47 -78.34 4.67
CA GLU A 608 34.90 -76.95 4.91
C GLU A 608 33.83 -75.94 4.46
N GLU A 609 33.21 -76.14 3.30
CA GLU A 609 32.15 -75.26 2.80
C GLU A 609 30.85 -75.39 3.60
N LYS A 610 30.50 -76.60 4.09
CA LYS A 610 29.38 -76.77 5.06
C LYS A 610 29.66 -76.05 6.39
N LYS A 611 30.92 -75.95 6.80
CA LYS A 611 31.32 -75.21 8.01
C LYS A 611 31.06 -73.71 7.84
N LYS A 612 31.47 -73.13 6.71
CA LYS A 612 31.19 -71.72 6.34
C LYS A 612 29.69 -71.42 6.28
N ILE A 613 28.89 -72.30 5.67
CA ILE A 613 27.43 -72.16 5.63
C ILE A 613 26.81 -72.27 7.04
N SER A 614 27.36 -73.11 7.92
CA SER A 614 26.90 -73.22 9.32
C SER A 614 27.27 -72.00 10.17
N GLU A 615 28.41 -71.37 9.89
CA GLU A 615 28.88 -70.15 10.56
C GLU A 615 28.02 -68.94 10.15
N LEU A 616 27.71 -68.79 8.85
CA LEU A 616 26.79 -67.77 8.35
C LEU A 616 25.34 -67.94 8.87
N LYS A 617 24.88 -69.19 9.06
CA LYS A 617 23.58 -69.47 9.70
C LYS A 617 23.58 -69.14 11.19
N LYS A 618 24.67 -69.40 11.91
CA LYS A 618 24.82 -69.03 13.33
C LYS A 618 24.89 -67.52 13.55
N GLU A 619 25.49 -66.79 12.62
CA GLU A 619 25.48 -65.32 12.65
C GLU A 619 24.06 -64.75 12.48
N ASN A 620 23.22 -65.39 11.65
CA ASN A 620 21.81 -65.01 11.45
C ASN A 620 20.90 -65.36 12.65
N GLU A 621 21.14 -66.47 13.36
CA GLU A 621 20.35 -66.79 14.57
C GLU A 621 20.65 -65.84 15.75
N ASN A 622 21.86 -65.26 15.81
CA ASN A 622 22.24 -64.32 16.87
C ASN A 622 21.68 -62.91 16.66
N ILE A 623 21.34 -62.51 15.43
CA ILE A 623 20.70 -61.21 15.14
C ILE A 623 19.18 -61.24 15.42
N ALA A 624 18.55 -62.42 15.30
CA ALA A 624 17.11 -62.60 15.54
C ALA A 624 16.72 -62.89 17.00
N LYS A 625 17.69 -63.08 17.92
CA LYS A 625 17.48 -63.51 19.32
C LYS A 625 17.59 -62.41 20.39
N ASN A 626 17.37 -61.14 20.04
CA ASN A 626 17.37 -60.05 21.03
C ASN A 626 15.98 -59.54 21.46
N ASP A 627 14.89 -60.19 21.02
CA ASP A 627 13.54 -59.89 21.50
C ASP A 627 12.84 -61.17 21.97
N THR A 628 13.25 -61.69 23.13
CA THR A 628 12.39 -62.41 24.10
C THR A 628 13.23 -62.93 25.27
N GLU A 629 13.32 -62.17 26.36
CA GLU A 629 13.47 -62.75 27.69
C GLU A 629 12.12 -62.64 28.42
N GLU A 630 11.35 -63.73 28.37
CA GLU A 630 10.38 -64.05 29.42
C GLU A 630 11.15 -64.54 30.65
N LEU A 631 10.93 -63.90 31.80
CA LEU A 631 11.39 -64.39 33.09
C LEU A 631 10.28 -64.24 34.14
N GLU A 632 10.23 -65.26 34.99
CA GLU A 632 9.25 -65.70 35.99
C GLU A 632 8.70 -64.63 36.97
N PRO A 633 7.50 -64.87 37.58
CA PRO A 633 6.83 -63.90 38.44
C PRO A 633 7.52 -63.77 39.79
N VAL A 634 8.31 -62.71 39.96
CA VAL A 634 8.86 -62.32 41.26
C VAL A 634 7.75 -61.66 42.10
N LYS A 635 7.44 -62.22 43.29
CA LYS A 635 6.53 -61.59 44.27
C LYS A 635 7.15 -60.29 44.80
N LEU A 636 6.44 -59.18 44.66
CA LEU A 636 6.84 -57.84 45.10
C LEU A 636 6.22 -57.52 46.46
N TYR A 637 7.00 -56.96 47.38
CA TYR A 637 6.55 -56.53 48.71
C TYR A 637 6.67 -55.00 48.88
N VAL A 638 5.93 -54.44 49.84
CA VAL A 638 6.07 -53.03 50.25
C VAL A 638 7.49 -52.81 50.77
N GLY A 639 8.16 -51.76 50.30
CA GLY A 639 9.59 -51.48 50.56
C GLY A 639 10.55 -51.96 49.46
N ASP A 640 10.08 -52.71 48.45
CA ASP A 640 10.92 -53.07 47.32
C ASP A 640 11.14 -51.90 46.36
N PHE A 641 12.40 -51.69 45.93
CA PHE A 641 12.72 -50.79 44.82
C PHE A 641 12.37 -51.46 43.49
N VAL A 642 11.55 -50.77 42.69
CA VAL A 642 11.02 -51.28 41.44
C VAL A 642 11.17 -50.28 40.30
N LYS A 643 11.33 -50.81 39.09
CA LYS A 643 11.30 -50.06 37.83
C LYS A 643 10.01 -50.36 37.08
N ILE A 644 9.37 -49.32 36.53
CA ILE A 644 8.20 -49.49 35.67
C ILE A 644 8.67 -49.90 34.26
N LYS A 645 8.14 -51.01 33.75
CA LYS A 645 8.40 -51.55 32.41
C LYS A 645 8.13 -50.46 31.35
N ASP A 646 9.01 -50.36 30.36
CA ASP A 646 8.99 -49.36 29.27
C ASP A 646 9.25 -47.89 29.69
N THR A 647 9.72 -47.64 30.91
CA THR A 647 10.15 -46.31 31.36
C THR A 647 11.50 -46.34 32.08
N THR A 648 12.15 -45.19 32.20
CA THR A 648 13.37 -45.01 33.01
C THR A 648 13.07 -44.75 34.49
N THR A 649 11.80 -44.76 34.90
CA THR A 649 11.35 -44.37 36.23
C THR A 649 11.53 -45.52 37.24
N GLU A 650 12.35 -45.27 38.26
CA GLU A 650 12.65 -46.21 39.36
C GLU A 650 12.19 -45.58 40.69
N GLY A 651 11.62 -46.39 41.58
CA GLY A 651 11.12 -45.90 42.85
C GLY A 651 10.75 -47.01 43.83
N GLU A 652 10.48 -46.63 45.06
CA GLU A 652 10.14 -47.56 46.15
C GLU A 652 8.63 -47.76 46.26
N ILE A 653 8.19 -49.00 46.46
CA ILE A 653 6.77 -49.30 46.71
C ILE A 653 6.39 -48.90 48.14
N ILE A 654 5.50 -47.93 48.29
CA ILE A 654 5.00 -47.46 49.60
C ILE A 654 3.75 -48.22 50.05
N SER A 655 2.90 -48.66 49.11
CA SER A 655 1.69 -49.43 49.46
C SER A 655 1.24 -50.28 48.27
N ILE A 656 0.75 -51.49 48.55
CA ILE A 656 0.14 -52.38 47.55
C ILE A 656 -1.32 -52.60 47.94
N ASN A 657 -2.24 -52.18 47.07
CA ASN A 657 -3.68 -52.39 47.24
C ASN A 657 -4.18 -53.24 46.07
N GLY A 658 -4.33 -54.55 46.29
CA GLY A 658 -4.72 -55.49 45.24
C GLY A 658 -3.67 -55.58 44.13
N ASP A 659 -4.08 -55.35 42.88
CA ASP A 659 -3.20 -55.42 41.68
C ASP A 659 -2.44 -54.10 41.38
N VAL A 660 -2.60 -53.08 42.24
CA VAL A 660 -2.00 -51.74 42.03
C VAL A 660 -1.06 -51.39 43.19
N ALA A 661 0.17 -51.06 42.85
CA ALA A 661 1.19 -50.55 43.77
C ALA A 661 1.36 -49.03 43.61
N GLN A 662 1.55 -48.34 44.73
CA GLN A 662 1.90 -46.92 44.77
C GLN A 662 3.41 -46.79 44.99
N ILE A 663 4.08 -46.11 44.05
CA ILE A 663 5.54 -46.01 43.96
C ILE A 663 5.95 -44.56 44.16
N VAL A 664 7.01 -44.33 44.93
CA VAL A 664 7.64 -43.01 45.03
C VAL A 664 8.98 -43.00 44.32
N SER A 665 9.10 -42.09 43.36
CA SER A 665 10.33 -41.80 42.63
C SER A 665 10.68 -40.33 42.91
N GLY A 666 11.69 -40.10 43.75
CA GLY A 666 12.04 -38.76 44.23
C GLY A 666 10.90 -38.12 45.04
N LYS A 667 10.34 -36.99 44.55
CA LYS A 667 9.22 -36.26 45.19
C LYS A 667 7.83 -36.61 44.63
N ILE A 668 7.75 -37.50 43.63
CA ILE A 668 6.52 -37.78 42.89
C ILE A 668 5.93 -39.14 43.31
N LYS A 669 4.62 -39.17 43.59
CA LYS A 669 3.85 -40.39 43.89
C LYS A 669 3.13 -40.88 42.63
N LEU A 670 3.41 -42.10 42.20
CA LEU A 670 2.86 -42.73 41.00
C LEU A 670 2.08 -44.01 41.36
N ARG A 671 1.07 -44.36 40.57
CA ARG A 671 0.31 -45.62 40.72
C ARG A 671 0.58 -46.52 39.50
N ALA A 672 1.00 -47.76 39.73
CA ALA A 672 1.34 -48.71 38.66
C ALA A 672 0.86 -50.13 39.02
N LYS A 673 0.48 -50.92 38.00
CA LYS A 673 0.07 -52.32 38.19
C LYS A 673 1.27 -53.22 38.50
N LEU A 674 1.11 -54.22 39.36
CA LEU A 674 2.18 -55.11 39.82
C LEU A 674 2.88 -55.84 38.65
N ASN A 675 2.13 -56.24 37.63
CA ASN A 675 2.66 -56.92 36.43
C ASN A 675 3.56 -56.05 35.53
N LYS A 676 3.60 -54.72 35.76
CA LYS A 676 4.47 -53.79 35.04
C LYS A 676 5.70 -53.38 35.85
N LEU A 677 5.96 -54.01 36.98
CA LEU A 677 7.05 -53.66 37.89
C LEU A 677 8.13 -54.74 37.91
N ARG A 678 9.39 -54.32 37.84
CA ARG A 678 10.57 -55.20 37.98
C ARG A 678 11.38 -54.80 39.20
N LYS A 679 11.71 -55.76 40.07
CA LYS A 679 12.55 -55.54 41.25
C LYS A 679 13.97 -55.16 40.80
N THR A 680 14.49 -54.06 41.34
CA THR A 680 15.85 -53.57 41.08
C THR A 680 16.60 -53.42 42.40
N LYS A 681 17.93 -53.59 42.40
CA LYS A 681 18.74 -53.33 43.60
C LYS A 681 18.87 -51.82 43.78
N GLN A 682 18.76 -51.36 45.03
CA GLN A 682 19.03 -49.98 45.41
C GLN A 682 20.44 -49.60 44.96
N ARG A 683 20.55 -48.65 44.03
CA ARG A 683 21.82 -47.98 43.75
C ARG A 683 22.05 -46.95 44.86
N GLU A 684 23.23 -46.99 45.48
CA GLU A 684 23.72 -45.89 46.31
C GLU A 684 23.53 -44.59 45.55
N GLN A 685 22.95 -43.60 46.23
CA GLN A 685 22.79 -42.25 45.70
C GLN A 685 24.19 -41.66 45.48
N VAL A 686 24.71 -41.82 44.27
CA VAL A 686 25.67 -40.87 43.73
C VAL A 686 24.91 -39.57 43.60
N VAL A 687 25.25 -38.60 44.44
CA VAL A 687 24.92 -37.19 44.22
C VAL A 687 25.53 -36.81 42.88
N LEU A 688 24.76 -37.00 41.82
CA LEU A 688 25.06 -36.48 40.50
C LEU A 688 24.72 -35.00 40.55
N ASN A 689 25.71 -34.21 40.96
CA ASN A 689 25.87 -32.87 40.41
C ASN A 689 25.75 -33.00 38.89
N ASN A 690 24.62 -32.56 38.34
CA ASN A 690 24.39 -32.51 36.90
C ASN A 690 25.26 -31.40 36.30
N TYR A 691 26.57 -31.63 36.26
CA TYR A 691 27.40 -31.21 35.16
C TYR A 691 27.43 -32.37 34.17
N ARG A 692 26.41 -32.45 33.31
CA ARG A 692 26.61 -33.08 32.00
C ARG A 692 27.12 -32.00 31.07
N ASN A 693 28.44 -31.96 30.99
CA ASN A 693 29.21 -31.50 29.85
C ASN A 693 28.49 -31.88 28.57
N TYR A 694 27.92 -30.89 27.89
CA TYR A 694 27.96 -30.93 26.44
C TYR A 694 29.44 -30.95 26.09
N THR A 695 29.85 -31.96 25.30
CA THR A 695 31.14 -31.96 24.64
C THR A 695 31.36 -30.60 24.02
N ALA A 696 32.30 -29.84 24.59
CA ALA A 696 32.86 -28.67 23.98
C ALA A 696 33.39 -29.08 22.61
N ALA A 697 32.65 -28.73 21.56
CA ALA A 697 33.36 -28.19 20.41
C ALA A 697 34.18 -27.03 20.98
N SER A 698 35.50 -27.06 20.76
CA SER A 698 36.42 -26.01 21.20
C SER A 698 35.71 -24.66 21.06
N PRO A 699 35.62 -23.84 22.13
CA PRO A 699 34.85 -22.61 22.09
C PRO A 699 35.30 -21.82 20.87
N GLU A 700 34.41 -21.64 19.90
CA GLU A 700 34.71 -20.84 18.72
C GLU A 700 34.89 -19.42 19.23
N ILE A 701 36.14 -18.95 19.29
CA ILE A 701 36.46 -17.58 19.68
C ILE A 701 36.08 -16.62 18.55
N ARG A 702 35.77 -17.15 17.36
CA ARG A 702 35.53 -16.38 16.15
C ARG A 702 34.36 -16.93 15.34
N ILE A 703 33.43 -16.05 14.96
CA ILE A 703 32.33 -16.37 14.04
C ILE A 703 32.47 -15.59 12.73
N ASP A 704 32.25 -16.26 11.59
CA ASP A 704 32.20 -15.64 10.27
C ASP A 704 30.77 -15.62 9.73
N ILE A 705 30.28 -14.40 9.46
CA ILE A 705 28.93 -14.13 8.97
C ILE A 705 28.94 -13.41 7.62
N ARG A 706 30.08 -13.35 6.93
CA ARG A 706 30.18 -12.76 5.59
C ARG A 706 29.31 -13.53 4.60
N GLY A 707 28.57 -12.79 3.76
CA GLY A 707 27.71 -13.35 2.72
C GLY A 707 26.35 -13.86 3.20
N LYS A 708 26.03 -13.76 4.50
CA LYS A 708 24.72 -14.10 5.06
C LYS A 708 23.76 -12.91 5.02
N LYS A 709 22.45 -13.18 5.00
CA LYS A 709 21.41 -12.14 5.10
C LYS A 709 21.25 -11.67 6.55
N PRO A 710 20.90 -10.40 6.83
CA PRO A 710 20.78 -9.85 8.20
C PRO A 710 19.86 -10.68 9.13
N GLU A 711 18.76 -11.19 8.60
CA GLU A 711 17.76 -11.99 9.33
C GLU A 711 18.32 -13.34 9.83
N GLU A 712 19.25 -13.95 9.10
CA GLU A 712 19.89 -15.21 9.48
C GLU A 712 21.03 -15.01 10.50
N VAL A 713 21.63 -13.81 10.49
CA VAL A 713 22.76 -13.44 11.33
C VAL A 713 22.34 -13.23 12.76
N GLU A 714 21.15 -12.67 13.01
CA GLU A 714 20.68 -12.38 14.37
C GLU A 714 20.65 -13.63 15.26
N TYR A 715 20.03 -14.71 14.77
CA TYR A 715 19.96 -15.96 15.52
C TYR A 715 21.32 -16.62 15.75
N GLN A 716 22.20 -16.59 14.74
CA GLN A 716 23.55 -17.19 14.86
C GLN A 716 24.44 -16.39 15.81
N LEU A 717 24.32 -15.07 15.79
CA LEU A 717 25.10 -14.17 16.63
C LEU A 717 24.68 -14.25 18.09
N LEU A 718 23.37 -14.28 18.38
CA LEU A 718 22.86 -14.45 19.75
C LEU A 718 23.31 -15.79 20.34
N ARG A 719 23.15 -16.89 19.59
CA ARG A 719 23.62 -18.21 20.03
C ARG A 719 25.12 -18.26 20.27
N PHE A 720 25.90 -17.54 19.47
CA PHE A 720 27.36 -17.43 19.63
C PHE A 720 27.74 -16.67 20.90
N LEU A 721 27.07 -15.55 21.19
CA LEU A 721 27.28 -14.75 22.40
C LEU A 721 26.85 -15.51 23.67
N ASP A 722 25.73 -16.22 23.62
CA ASP A 722 25.26 -17.08 24.72
C ASP A 722 26.25 -18.21 25.01
N ASN A 723 26.80 -18.83 23.96
CA ASN A 723 27.84 -19.84 24.12
C ASN A 723 29.14 -19.24 24.69
N ALA A 724 29.53 -18.04 24.24
CA ALA A 724 30.71 -17.35 24.74
C ALA A 724 30.58 -16.98 26.22
N TYR A 725 29.40 -16.49 26.62
CA TYR A 725 29.05 -16.17 28.00
C TYR A 725 29.00 -17.43 28.87
N ALA A 726 28.36 -18.51 28.40
CA ALA A 726 28.28 -19.78 29.12
C ALA A 726 29.66 -20.46 29.32
N ASN A 727 30.65 -20.16 28.48
CA ASN A 727 32.01 -20.68 28.58
C ASN A 727 33.00 -19.68 29.22
N ASN A 728 32.54 -18.57 29.79
CA ASN A 728 33.38 -17.52 30.41
C ASN A 728 34.52 -17.01 29.50
N LEU A 729 34.27 -16.88 28.20
CA LEU A 729 35.26 -16.31 27.28
C LEU A 729 35.39 -14.82 27.53
N SER A 730 36.62 -14.34 27.78
CA SER A 730 36.85 -12.90 28.01
C SER A 730 36.66 -12.05 26.76
N LYS A 731 36.95 -12.59 25.57
CA LYS A 731 36.82 -11.91 24.27
C LYS A 731 36.43 -12.86 23.16
N VAL A 732 35.63 -12.37 22.21
CA VAL A 732 35.26 -13.06 20.97
C VAL A 732 35.29 -12.14 19.75
N GLU A 733 35.47 -12.71 18.56
CA GLU A 733 35.62 -12.00 17.29
C GLU A 733 34.46 -12.29 16.32
N ILE A 734 33.89 -11.25 15.73
CA ILE A 734 32.80 -11.36 14.75
C ILE A 734 33.27 -10.78 13.42
N VAL A 735 33.35 -11.61 12.39
CA VAL A 735 33.75 -11.21 11.03
C VAL A 735 32.50 -10.95 10.19
N HIS A 736 32.23 -9.69 9.89
CA HIS A 736 31.09 -9.25 9.09
C HIS A 736 31.48 -8.63 7.73
N GLY A 737 32.77 -8.27 7.58
CA GLY A 737 33.32 -7.73 6.33
C GLY A 737 33.08 -6.23 6.13
N LYS A 738 33.83 -5.61 5.21
CA LYS A 738 33.79 -4.15 4.94
C LYS A 738 32.82 -3.75 3.81
N GLY A 739 31.81 -4.57 3.53
CA GLY A 739 30.90 -4.38 2.38
C GLY A 739 29.99 -3.16 2.51
N THR A 740 28.71 -3.31 2.19
CA THR A 740 27.70 -2.22 2.23
C THR A 740 27.37 -1.67 3.64
N GLY A 741 28.05 -2.12 4.70
CA GLY A 741 27.81 -1.68 6.09
C GLY A 741 26.60 -2.30 6.78
N VAL A 742 25.69 -2.94 6.06
CA VAL A 742 24.43 -3.49 6.62
C VAL A 742 24.69 -4.55 7.71
N LEU A 743 25.63 -5.48 7.49
CA LEU A 743 25.96 -6.49 8.50
C LEU A 743 26.71 -5.90 9.70
N LYS A 744 27.53 -4.86 9.48
CA LYS A 744 28.21 -4.11 10.55
C LYS A 744 27.20 -3.45 11.49
N GLU A 745 26.21 -2.75 10.92
CA GLU A 745 25.13 -2.10 11.68
C GLU A 745 24.27 -3.11 12.43
N THR A 746 23.93 -4.23 11.77
CA THR A 746 23.13 -5.31 12.37
C THR A 746 23.84 -5.91 13.59
N VAL A 747 25.14 -6.23 13.47
CA VAL A 747 25.95 -6.76 14.58
C VAL A 747 26.01 -5.76 15.73
N HIS A 748 26.29 -4.48 15.45
CA HIS A 748 26.39 -3.45 16.49
C HIS A 748 25.05 -3.19 17.19
N HIS A 749 23.93 -3.28 16.46
CA HIS A 749 22.59 -3.16 17.03
C HIS A 749 22.27 -4.29 18.01
N ILE A 750 22.65 -5.53 17.68
CA ILE A 750 22.47 -6.70 18.53
C ILE A 750 23.36 -6.61 19.77
N LEU A 751 24.65 -6.28 19.59
CA LEU A 751 25.60 -6.17 20.69
C LEU A 751 25.21 -5.11 21.74
N LYS A 752 24.64 -3.97 21.32
CA LYS A 752 24.15 -2.93 22.25
C LYS A 752 22.98 -3.39 23.13
N LYS A 753 22.19 -4.35 22.67
CA LYS A 753 21.00 -4.85 23.38
C LYS A 753 21.27 -6.11 24.22
N HIS A 754 22.45 -6.72 24.06
CA HIS A 754 22.74 -8.01 24.68
C HIS A 754 23.31 -7.84 26.10
N GLU A 755 22.61 -8.35 27.12
CA GLU A 755 22.98 -8.14 28.53
C GLU A 755 24.36 -8.71 28.92
N GLY A 756 24.78 -9.79 28.25
CA GLY A 756 26.07 -10.46 28.47
C GLY A 756 27.28 -9.76 27.84
N VAL A 757 27.10 -8.67 27.09
CA VAL A 757 28.20 -7.91 26.48
C VAL A 757 28.66 -6.79 27.42
N LYS A 758 29.97 -6.71 27.66
CA LYS A 758 30.60 -5.67 28.48
C LYS A 758 30.96 -4.45 27.66
N ASP A 759 31.62 -4.66 26.52
CA ASP A 759 32.03 -3.62 25.58
C ASP A 759 32.39 -4.23 24.21
N PHE A 760 32.44 -3.44 23.14
CA PHE A 760 32.89 -3.91 21.82
C PHE A 760 33.60 -2.82 21.03
N GLU A 761 34.65 -3.22 20.30
CA GLU A 761 35.49 -2.34 19.49
C GLU A 761 35.81 -2.97 18.13
N PHE A 762 36.24 -2.16 17.16
CA PHE A 762 36.77 -2.72 15.91
C PHE A 762 38.13 -3.37 16.16
N ALA A 763 38.44 -4.43 15.42
CA ALA A 763 39.76 -5.03 15.46
C ALA A 763 40.83 -4.06 14.97
N LYS A 764 42.07 -4.22 15.44
CA LYS A 764 43.23 -3.48 14.92
C LYS A 764 43.37 -3.72 13.40
N ILE A 765 44.00 -2.77 12.69
CA ILE A 765 44.18 -2.84 11.22
C ILE A 765 44.82 -4.16 10.78
N GLU A 766 45.77 -4.68 11.57
CA GLU A 766 46.47 -5.96 11.34
C GLU A 766 45.59 -7.21 11.48
N LEU A 767 44.42 -7.11 12.14
CA LEU A 767 43.48 -8.20 12.41
C LEU A 767 42.17 -8.10 11.60
N GLY A 768 42.09 -7.15 10.66
CA GLY A 768 40.94 -6.97 9.76
C GLY A 768 40.25 -5.61 9.83
N GLY A 769 40.64 -4.74 10.76
CA GLY A 769 40.10 -3.39 10.90
C GLY A 769 38.58 -3.37 11.09
N GLU A 770 37.91 -2.42 10.43
CA GLU A 770 36.45 -2.26 10.50
C GLU A 770 35.61 -3.47 10.04
N GLY A 771 36.21 -4.47 9.38
CA GLY A 771 35.49 -5.68 8.94
C GLY A 771 35.32 -6.74 10.03
N VAL A 772 35.91 -6.51 11.21
CA VAL A 772 35.87 -7.41 12.36
C VAL A 772 35.56 -6.61 13.62
N THR A 773 34.60 -7.09 14.41
CA THR A 773 34.25 -6.51 15.71
C THR A 773 34.74 -7.46 16.82
N ILE A 774 35.52 -6.94 17.76
CA ILE A 774 35.97 -7.63 18.96
C ILE A 774 35.00 -7.29 20.10
N VAL A 775 34.47 -8.31 20.76
CA VAL A 775 33.48 -8.16 21.83
C VAL A 775 34.09 -8.68 23.13
N SER A 776 34.03 -7.85 24.17
CA SER A 776 34.36 -8.24 25.54
C SER A 776 33.07 -8.68 26.24
N ILE A 777 33.06 -9.90 26.76
CA ILE A 777 31.92 -10.49 27.47
C ILE A 777 32.04 -10.19 28.97
N LYS A 778 30.92 -10.06 29.68
CA LYS A 778 30.88 -9.69 31.12
C LYS A 778 31.40 -10.77 32.05
#